data_AF-A0A284RYN6-F1
#
_entry.id   AF-A0A284RYN6-F1
#
_cell.length_a   1.000
_cell.length_b   1.000
_cell.length_c   1.000
_cell.angle_alpha   90.00
_cell.angle_beta   90.00
_cell.angle_gamma   90.00
#
_symmetry.space_group_name_H-M   'P 1'
#
loop_
_entity.id
_entity.type
_entity.pdbx_description
1 polymer ?
#
loop_
_entity_poly.entity_id
_entity_poly.type
_entity_poly.pdbx_seq_one_letter_code
_entity_poly.pdbx_strand_id
1 'polypeptide(L)'
;MRLVENESQIRKSLTTYRPSWPQLTRFDVLAAYTIYVYSDQSTVPPKVYECINEEGDTDIIQDPCFHVVRFYGFIFSWVGFVKGNLDLSGRHRSRYAFFDPLVQDFAFDLSAVHASTVQIIDNDSGITKLSLQDDSVWERFRARWLIPEGLDFSTVFGLARPFFDDNGALAEPKFQELCLLDLPNELLDLCFRECDISGARALSATCKHLKAVSLPYIYVARLLGVLPANFTSLQRDALKSSSTEPKDSLSLHQALGRCAAALEFLLSRADITDQLRRVRLLNDWCQERHEYIPTFDSIHSMLCNVLQHCPNLTTLKNRGFNIDEQFVDAIETLSDLHTIFLHGCTFFYPMDLYLPSYPYSIPQLRSVRHLTFLIDYHLYFRPGILQFIYFCPNLVELIILRERGGGAIRLPSRFSDFTNLRQLQYLCVDGLHPDSLDQLKEWLVVLGSSTKSHPLSHVKVGLAYPQSDINILQLVDVLDQYCIRSLYLDGLLEARPELISGIAERLPGLEALTLLHRAGRREGWLCSWPEPVWVYASHFSNFTNLRSFGWNIPMLFDRVTPKALVLFEGGEHGDSVLPYAGLPSWEQDDELSEDDERHRMAVVFSAFIATLETISFCTSVGGIDWRIKRVDGQTDIEYVGLKIPDRPGWNPTWATSLESSIMI
;
A
#
# COMPACT_ATOMS: atom_id res chain seq x y z
N MET A 1 22.79 -20.96 24.17
CA MET A 1 21.44 -20.96 24.75
C MET A 1 20.61 -22.01 24.02
N ARG A 2 20.17 -23.05 24.72
CA ARG A 2 19.49 -24.24 24.16
C ARG A 2 17.98 -23.94 24.01
N LEU A 3 17.50 -23.81 22.79
CA LEU A 3 16.07 -23.81 22.43
C LEU A 3 15.87 -24.78 21.27
N VAL A 4 16.07 -26.07 21.56
CA VAL A 4 15.72 -27.21 20.66
C VAL A 4 15.02 -28.32 21.46
N GLU A 5 14.98 -28.24 22.79
CA GLU A 5 14.38 -29.29 23.64
C GLU A 5 12.84 -29.29 23.59
N ASN A 6 12.19 -28.15 23.31
CA ASN A 6 10.73 -28.06 23.20
C ASN A 6 10.14 -28.64 21.92
N GLU A 7 10.87 -28.63 20.79
CA GLU A 7 10.35 -29.24 19.55
C GLU A 7 10.22 -30.76 19.71
N SER A 8 11.14 -31.41 20.43
CA SER A 8 11.05 -32.84 20.73
C SER A 8 9.91 -33.16 21.72
N GLN A 9 9.59 -32.24 22.63
CA GLN A 9 8.50 -32.41 23.61
C GLN A 9 7.13 -32.17 22.97
N ILE A 10 7.01 -31.18 22.07
CA ILE A 10 5.82 -30.97 21.22
C ILE A 10 5.64 -32.16 20.25
N ARG A 11 6.74 -32.68 19.67
CA ARG A 11 6.72 -33.91 18.87
C ARG A 11 6.29 -35.13 19.68
N LYS A 12 6.69 -35.22 20.96
CA LYS A 12 6.27 -36.30 21.88
C LYS A 12 4.81 -36.17 22.27
N SER A 13 4.31 -34.97 22.55
CA SER A 13 2.89 -34.77 22.93
C SER A 13 1.93 -35.02 21.77
N LEU A 14 2.30 -34.65 20.53
CA LEU A 14 1.52 -34.91 19.31
C LEU A 14 1.50 -36.40 18.91
N THR A 15 2.54 -37.18 19.23
CA THR A 15 2.54 -38.64 19.00
C THR A 15 1.68 -39.43 19.99
N THR A 16 1.26 -38.83 21.10
CA THR A 16 0.45 -39.50 22.14
C THR A 16 -1.06 -39.48 21.87
N TYR A 17 -1.55 -38.68 20.92
CA TYR A 17 -2.98 -38.60 20.58
C TYR A 17 -3.24 -38.98 19.11
N ARG A 18 -3.48 -40.29 18.92
CA ARG A 18 -4.00 -41.00 17.73
C ARG A 18 -3.19 -40.90 16.40
N PRO A 19 -3.06 -42.00 15.64
CA PRO A 19 -2.15 -42.08 14.49
C PRO A 19 -2.73 -41.55 13.17
N SER A 20 -3.87 -40.84 13.18
CA SER A 20 -4.67 -40.63 11.96
C SER A 20 -4.29 -39.42 11.12
N TRP A 21 -3.20 -38.70 11.43
CA TRP A 21 -2.87 -37.46 10.72
C TRP A 21 -1.36 -37.16 10.62
N PRO A 22 -0.90 -36.44 9.57
CA PRO A 22 0.48 -35.99 9.43
C PRO A 22 0.89 -34.94 10.45
N GLN A 23 2.20 -34.82 10.64
CA GLN A 23 2.82 -33.71 11.38
C GLN A 23 2.58 -32.39 10.65
N LEU A 24 2.23 -31.35 11.39
CA LEU A 24 2.10 -30.01 10.83
C LEU A 24 3.47 -29.49 10.43
N THR A 25 3.51 -28.88 9.26
CA THR A 25 4.66 -28.16 8.73
C THR A 25 4.46 -26.67 8.99
N ARG A 26 5.55 -25.89 9.00
CA ARG A 26 5.44 -24.42 9.01
C ARG A 26 4.71 -23.85 7.79
N PHE A 27 4.55 -24.64 6.74
CA PHE A 27 3.76 -24.26 5.58
C PHE A 27 2.26 -24.25 5.88
N ASP A 28 1.76 -25.10 6.77
CA ASP A 28 0.36 -25.06 7.20
C ASP A 28 0.03 -23.68 7.80
N VAL A 29 0.95 -23.11 8.59
CA VAL A 29 0.85 -21.76 9.15
C VAL A 29 0.85 -20.65 8.07
N LEU A 30 1.57 -20.84 6.96
CA LEU A 30 1.63 -19.88 5.85
C LEU A 30 0.44 -20.03 4.88
N ALA A 31 -0.04 -21.26 4.65
CA ALA A 31 -1.21 -21.55 3.84
C ALA A 31 -2.48 -20.87 4.42
N ALA A 32 -2.57 -20.79 5.75
CA ALA A 32 -3.57 -19.99 6.48
C ALA A 32 -3.71 -18.56 5.94
N TYR A 33 -2.58 -17.94 5.60
CA TYR A 33 -2.49 -16.58 5.12
C TYR A 33 -2.97 -16.48 3.67
N THR A 34 -2.60 -17.44 2.83
CA THR A 34 -2.95 -17.46 1.40
C THR A 34 -4.43 -17.79 1.16
N ILE A 35 -5.01 -18.76 1.88
CA ILE A 35 -6.42 -19.15 1.73
C ILE A 35 -7.36 -17.98 2.06
N TYR A 36 -6.98 -17.16 3.05
CA TYR A 36 -7.77 -16.02 3.48
C TYR A 36 -7.69 -14.82 2.53
N VAL A 37 -6.51 -14.54 1.96
CA VAL A 37 -6.30 -13.45 0.99
C VAL A 37 -7.14 -13.65 -0.29
N TYR A 38 -7.45 -14.90 -0.65
CA TYR A 38 -8.23 -15.22 -1.86
C TYR A 38 -9.72 -15.51 -1.61
N SER A 39 -10.19 -15.55 -0.35
CA SER A 39 -11.62 -15.60 -0.07
C SER A 39 -12.18 -14.18 -0.06
N ASP A 40 -12.97 -13.84 -1.09
CA ASP A 40 -13.56 -12.53 -1.38
C ASP A 40 -14.62 -12.04 -0.34
N GLN A 41 -14.59 -12.57 0.89
CA GLN A 41 -15.54 -12.27 1.96
C GLN A 41 -14.82 -11.74 3.22
N SER A 42 -14.61 -10.42 3.25
CA SER A 42 -14.68 -9.54 4.42
C SER A 42 -13.77 -9.73 5.67
N THR A 43 -12.86 -8.75 5.84
CA THR A 43 -12.65 -7.86 7.02
C THR A 43 -11.95 -8.29 8.32
N VAL A 44 -11.52 -9.54 8.54
CA VAL A 44 -10.73 -9.87 9.76
C VAL A 44 -9.63 -10.89 9.45
N PRO A 45 -8.35 -10.47 9.31
CA PRO A 45 -7.25 -11.43 9.22
C PRO A 45 -7.30 -12.47 10.36
N PRO A 46 -6.94 -13.74 10.16
CA PRO A 46 -6.80 -14.66 11.28
C PRO A 46 -5.72 -14.12 12.23
N LYS A 47 -5.90 -14.34 13.54
CA LYS A 47 -4.81 -14.18 14.51
C LYS A 47 -3.62 -14.96 13.97
N VAL A 48 -2.60 -14.25 13.50
CA VAL A 48 -1.33 -14.87 13.13
C VAL A 48 -0.92 -15.73 14.32
N TYR A 49 -0.44 -16.94 14.06
CA TYR A 49 0.03 -17.95 15.02
C TYR A 49 1.24 -17.47 15.86
N GLU A 50 1.26 -16.24 16.34
CA GLU A 50 2.26 -15.72 17.28
C GLU A 50 2.04 -16.26 18.70
N CYS A 51 0.85 -16.79 19.00
CA CYS A 51 0.52 -17.39 20.28
C CYS A 51 0.16 -18.88 20.11
N ILE A 52 1.09 -19.71 19.64
CA ILE A 52 1.16 -21.03 20.26
C ILE A 52 1.53 -20.70 21.70
N ASN A 53 0.56 -20.81 22.60
CA ASN A 53 0.79 -20.61 24.01
C ASN A 53 1.76 -21.73 24.44
N GLU A 54 3.06 -21.47 24.33
CA GLU A 54 4.12 -22.38 24.77
C GLU A 54 3.97 -22.72 26.27
N GLU A 55 3.09 -22.00 26.98
CA GLU A 55 2.73 -22.14 28.39
C GLU A 55 1.48 -23.00 28.68
N GLY A 56 0.77 -23.54 27.68
CA GLY A 56 0.12 -24.86 27.86
C GLY A 56 -1.33 -25.00 28.34
N ASP A 57 -2.27 -24.06 28.08
CA ASP A 57 -3.68 -24.22 28.52
C ASP A 57 -4.74 -24.37 27.41
N THR A 58 -4.40 -24.24 26.13
CA THR A 58 -5.37 -24.41 25.03
C THR A 58 -5.07 -25.69 24.24
N ASP A 59 -6.01 -26.62 24.25
CA ASP A 59 -5.96 -27.80 23.37
C ASP A 59 -6.06 -27.32 21.92
N ILE A 60 -4.94 -27.36 21.20
CA ILE A 60 -4.83 -26.92 19.80
C ILE A 60 -5.83 -27.65 18.89
N ILE A 61 -6.28 -28.84 19.29
CA ILE A 61 -7.28 -29.63 18.58
C ILE A 61 -8.67 -28.99 18.67
N GLN A 62 -8.91 -28.07 19.61
CA GLN A 62 -10.17 -27.33 19.73
C GLN A 62 -10.12 -25.95 19.06
N ASP A 63 -8.98 -25.56 18.47
CA ASP A 63 -8.85 -24.26 17.79
C ASP A 63 -9.45 -24.34 16.36
N PRO A 64 -10.50 -23.55 16.04
CA PRO A 64 -11.08 -23.55 14.70
C PRO A 64 -10.10 -23.10 13.60
N CYS A 65 -9.14 -22.22 13.91
CA CYS A 65 -8.13 -21.78 12.95
C CYS A 65 -7.17 -22.93 12.61
N PHE A 66 -6.87 -23.78 13.59
CA PHE A 66 -6.07 -24.98 13.38
C PHE A 66 -6.75 -25.97 12.43
N HIS A 67 -8.06 -26.16 12.56
CA HIS A 67 -8.85 -27.02 11.67
C HIS A 67 -8.75 -26.53 10.23
N VAL A 68 -8.91 -25.22 10.00
CA VAL A 68 -8.85 -24.62 8.66
C VAL A 68 -7.50 -24.89 8.02
N VAL A 69 -6.45 -24.50 8.74
CA VAL A 69 -5.07 -24.65 8.30
C VAL A 69 -4.72 -26.08 7.98
N ARG A 70 -5.06 -27.00 8.89
CA ARG A 70 -4.74 -28.41 8.73
C ARG A 70 -5.45 -29.03 7.54
N PHE A 71 -6.74 -28.73 7.38
CA PHE A 71 -7.52 -29.28 6.29
C PHE A 71 -6.98 -28.84 4.93
N TYR A 72 -6.79 -27.54 4.73
CA TYR A 72 -6.23 -27.06 3.46
C TYR A 72 -4.78 -27.51 3.23
N GLY A 73 -3.96 -27.53 4.27
CA GLY A 73 -2.59 -28.07 4.19
C GLY A 73 -2.58 -29.53 3.72
N PHE A 74 -3.50 -30.35 4.23
CA PHE A 74 -3.70 -31.73 3.77
C PHE A 74 -4.09 -31.81 2.29
N ILE A 75 -5.11 -31.05 1.85
CA ILE A 75 -5.54 -31.01 0.44
C ILE A 75 -4.40 -30.55 -0.47
N PHE A 76 -3.73 -29.44 -0.14
CA PHE A 76 -2.66 -28.88 -0.95
C PHE A 76 -1.42 -29.76 -1.01
N SER A 77 -1.11 -30.49 0.08
CA SER A 77 -0.01 -31.46 0.08
C SER A 77 -0.26 -32.54 -0.98
N TRP A 78 -1.47 -33.11 -1.04
CA TRP A 78 -1.80 -34.12 -2.04
C TRP A 78 -1.79 -33.55 -3.45
N VAL A 79 -2.48 -32.43 -3.66
CA VAL A 79 -2.49 -31.74 -4.96
C VAL A 79 -1.07 -31.40 -5.41
N GLY A 80 -0.18 -31.06 -4.47
CA GLY A 80 1.25 -30.85 -4.71
C GLY A 80 1.96 -32.08 -5.26
N PHE A 81 1.75 -33.26 -4.67
CA PHE A 81 2.29 -34.52 -5.19
C PHE A 81 1.76 -34.87 -6.59
N VAL A 82 0.47 -34.65 -6.86
CA VAL A 82 -0.15 -34.95 -8.16
C VAL A 82 0.29 -33.95 -9.25
N LYS A 83 0.17 -32.65 -8.99
CA LYS A 83 0.45 -31.60 -9.98
C LYS A 83 1.93 -31.27 -10.10
N GLY A 84 2.71 -31.48 -9.03
CA GLY A 84 4.12 -31.10 -8.93
C GLY A 84 4.35 -29.74 -8.28
N ASN A 85 3.32 -29.15 -7.66
CA ASN A 85 3.42 -27.86 -6.98
C ASN A 85 4.23 -28.01 -5.68
N LEU A 86 5.08 -27.02 -5.38
CA LEU A 86 5.90 -27.02 -4.17
C LEU A 86 5.12 -26.41 -3.00
N ASP A 87 5.16 -27.09 -1.86
CA ASP A 87 4.59 -26.64 -0.58
C ASP A 87 5.69 -26.31 0.45
N LEU A 88 6.92 -26.07 -0.02
CA LEU A 88 8.12 -25.74 0.78
C LEU A 88 8.54 -26.75 1.86
N SER A 89 7.77 -27.81 2.09
CA SER A 89 8.08 -28.89 3.03
C SER A 89 8.70 -30.13 2.35
N GLY A 90 8.74 -30.08 1.01
CA GLY A 90 9.41 -31.07 0.17
C GLY A 90 8.47 -32.19 -0.29
N ARG A 91 8.55 -32.52 -1.59
CA ARG A 91 7.83 -33.68 -2.17
C ARG A 91 8.71 -34.93 -2.11
N HIS A 92 8.98 -35.40 -0.88
CA HIS A 92 9.81 -36.59 -0.65
C HIS A 92 9.00 -37.89 -0.66
N ARG A 93 9.63 -38.97 -1.12
CA ARG A 93 9.03 -40.32 -1.16
C ARG A 93 8.54 -40.79 0.21
N SER A 94 9.30 -40.52 1.27
CA SER A 94 8.93 -40.87 2.64
C SER A 94 7.67 -40.17 3.12
N ARG A 95 7.50 -38.89 2.74
CA ARG A 95 6.30 -38.11 3.07
C ARG A 95 5.09 -38.63 2.29
N TYR A 96 5.24 -38.89 0.99
CA TYR A 96 4.17 -39.49 0.21
C TYR A 96 3.73 -40.85 0.76
N ALA A 97 4.67 -41.74 1.10
CA ALA A 97 4.36 -43.04 1.70
C ALA A 97 3.59 -42.94 3.03
N PHE A 98 3.71 -41.82 3.74
CA PHE A 98 2.91 -41.51 4.92
C PHE A 98 1.53 -40.93 4.56
N PHE A 99 1.46 -40.02 3.58
CA PHE A 99 0.21 -39.34 3.20
C PHE A 99 -0.75 -40.23 2.42
N ASP A 100 -0.23 -41.10 1.56
CA ASP A 100 -1.04 -41.91 0.64
C ASP A 100 -2.11 -42.74 1.37
N PRO A 101 -1.79 -43.53 2.42
CA PRO A 101 -2.82 -44.26 3.17
C PRO A 101 -3.88 -43.35 3.80
N LEU A 102 -3.49 -42.16 4.29
CA LEU A 102 -4.43 -41.21 4.89
C LEU A 102 -5.37 -40.59 3.87
N VAL A 103 -4.88 -40.34 2.66
CA VAL A 103 -5.70 -39.86 1.54
C VAL A 103 -6.68 -40.93 1.09
N GLN A 104 -6.27 -42.20 1.03
CA GLN A 104 -7.18 -43.31 0.74
C GLN A 104 -8.29 -43.42 1.79
N ASP A 105 -7.93 -43.34 3.08
CA ASP A 105 -8.91 -43.35 4.19
C ASP A 105 -9.87 -42.14 4.10
N PHE A 106 -9.35 -40.95 3.80
CA PHE A 106 -10.15 -39.73 3.62
C PHE A 106 -11.12 -39.87 2.46
N ALA A 107 -10.63 -40.32 1.29
CA ALA A 107 -11.44 -40.51 0.10
C ALA A 107 -12.52 -41.57 0.29
N PHE A 108 -12.21 -42.66 1.01
CA PHE A 108 -13.18 -43.69 1.37
C PHE A 108 -14.31 -43.13 2.24
N ASP A 109 -13.95 -42.43 3.32
CA ASP A 109 -14.92 -41.81 4.21
C ASP A 109 -15.77 -40.74 3.50
N LEU A 110 -15.14 -39.89 2.67
CA LEU A 110 -15.82 -38.84 1.93
C LEU A 110 -16.78 -39.42 0.89
N SER A 111 -16.44 -40.56 0.28
CA SER A 111 -17.34 -41.29 -0.63
C SER A 111 -18.57 -41.82 0.10
N ALA A 112 -18.43 -42.26 1.36
CA ALA A 112 -19.55 -42.69 2.19
C ALA A 112 -20.48 -41.51 2.53
N VAL A 113 -19.92 -40.32 2.80
CA VAL A 113 -20.73 -39.09 2.95
C VAL A 113 -21.43 -38.76 1.64
N HIS A 114 -20.71 -38.74 0.51
CA HIS A 114 -21.29 -38.43 -0.80
C HIS A 114 -22.44 -39.39 -1.18
N ALA A 115 -22.34 -40.68 -0.86
CA ALA A 115 -23.40 -41.67 -1.09
C ALA A 115 -24.68 -41.38 -0.29
N SER A 116 -24.60 -40.60 0.80
CA SER A 116 -25.74 -40.13 1.60
C SER A 116 -26.34 -38.81 1.11
N THR A 117 -25.83 -38.25 0.01
CA THR A 117 -26.35 -36.99 -0.57
C THR A 117 -27.44 -37.22 -1.60
N VAL A 118 -28.38 -36.29 -1.68
CA VAL A 118 -29.36 -36.15 -2.75
C VAL A 118 -29.12 -34.86 -3.52
N GLN A 119 -29.25 -34.93 -4.84
CA GLN A 119 -29.22 -33.75 -5.68
C GLN A 119 -30.57 -33.02 -5.56
N ILE A 120 -30.52 -31.78 -5.09
CA ILE A 120 -31.67 -30.86 -5.07
C ILE A 120 -31.37 -29.79 -6.11
N ILE A 121 -32.25 -29.67 -7.11
CA ILE A 121 -32.19 -28.56 -8.06
C ILE A 121 -32.79 -27.35 -7.35
N ASP A 122 -31.97 -26.33 -7.14
CA ASP A 122 -32.45 -25.05 -6.63
C ASP A 122 -33.20 -24.34 -7.76
N ASN A 123 -34.53 -24.29 -7.64
CA ASN A 123 -35.40 -23.76 -8.70
C ASN A 123 -35.14 -22.28 -9.00
N ASP A 124 -34.60 -21.52 -8.05
CA ASP A 124 -34.37 -20.08 -8.20
C ASP A 124 -33.03 -19.78 -8.90
N SER A 125 -32.03 -20.65 -8.75
CA SER A 125 -30.69 -20.45 -9.33
C SER A 125 -30.36 -21.39 -10.48
N GLY A 126 -31.13 -22.47 -10.66
CA GLY A 126 -30.82 -23.56 -11.60
C GLY A 126 -29.58 -24.37 -11.19
N ILE A 127 -28.98 -24.09 -10.02
CA ILE A 127 -27.77 -24.75 -9.55
C ILE A 127 -28.16 -26.04 -8.83
N THR A 128 -27.50 -27.14 -9.18
CA THR A 128 -27.65 -28.41 -8.45
C THR A 128 -26.90 -28.32 -7.12
N LYS A 129 -27.62 -28.30 -6.01
CA LYS A 129 -27.05 -28.36 -4.66
C LYS A 129 -27.10 -29.80 -4.15
N LEU A 130 -26.01 -30.25 -3.54
CA LEU A 130 -25.98 -31.53 -2.83
C LEU A 130 -26.50 -31.30 -1.42
N SER A 131 -27.60 -31.98 -1.06
CA SER A 131 -28.15 -31.97 0.29
C SER A 131 -27.92 -33.31 0.95
N LEU A 132 -27.53 -33.32 2.22
CA LEU A 132 -27.30 -34.53 2.99
C LEU A 132 -28.63 -35.10 3.47
N GLN A 133 -28.82 -36.42 3.35
CA GLN A 133 -29.99 -37.09 3.93
C GLN A 133 -29.87 -37.26 5.46
N ASP A 134 -28.64 -37.36 5.97
CA ASP A 134 -28.34 -37.56 7.39
C ASP A 134 -27.12 -36.71 7.79
N ASP A 135 -27.39 -35.58 8.47
CA ASP A 135 -26.35 -34.68 8.97
C ASP A 135 -25.39 -35.37 9.95
N SER A 136 -25.81 -36.45 10.63
CA SER A 136 -24.94 -37.16 11.57
C SER A 136 -23.76 -37.86 10.90
N VAL A 137 -23.91 -38.22 9.62
CA VAL A 137 -22.82 -38.79 8.80
C VAL A 137 -21.78 -37.72 8.48
N TRP A 138 -22.23 -36.52 8.14
CA TRP A 138 -21.36 -35.37 7.92
C TRP A 138 -20.67 -34.90 9.19
N GLU A 139 -21.38 -34.78 10.30
CA GLU A 139 -20.78 -34.36 11.58
C GLU A 139 -19.73 -35.37 12.06
N ARG A 140 -19.95 -36.68 11.83
CA ARG A 140 -18.94 -37.71 12.13
C ARG A 140 -17.71 -37.60 11.23
N PHE A 141 -17.91 -37.35 9.95
CA PHE A 141 -16.82 -37.10 8.99
C PHE A 141 -16.02 -35.86 9.38
N ARG A 142 -16.72 -34.75 9.61
CA ARG A 142 -16.18 -33.46 10.06
C ARG A 142 -15.35 -33.62 11.33
N ALA A 143 -15.90 -34.28 12.35
CA ALA A 143 -15.20 -34.51 13.62
C ALA A 143 -13.98 -35.43 13.47
N ARG A 144 -14.07 -36.51 12.68
CA ARG A 144 -12.92 -37.39 12.41
C ARG A 144 -11.82 -36.64 11.68
N TRP A 145 -12.21 -35.83 10.69
CA TRP A 145 -11.27 -35.17 9.81
C TRP A 145 -10.94 -33.70 10.20
N LEU A 146 -11.34 -33.26 11.39
CA LEU A 146 -11.10 -31.90 11.90
C LEU A 146 -11.46 -30.82 10.85
N ILE A 147 -12.58 -31.02 10.16
CA ILE A 147 -13.06 -30.07 9.15
C ILE A 147 -13.64 -28.86 9.90
N PRO A 148 -13.29 -27.61 9.52
CA PRO A 148 -13.87 -26.41 10.13
C PRO A 148 -15.39 -26.36 10.02
N GLU A 149 -16.05 -25.86 11.06
CA GLU A 149 -17.52 -25.68 11.05
C GLU A 149 -17.99 -24.78 9.90
N GLY A 150 -17.16 -23.79 9.50
CA GLY A 150 -17.45 -22.88 8.40
C GLY A 150 -17.33 -23.47 6.99
N LEU A 151 -16.84 -24.71 6.85
CA LEU A 151 -16.83 -25.41 5.56
C LEU A 151 -18.00 -26.38 5.49
N ASP A 152 -18.83 -26.23 4.45
CA ASP A 152 -19.89 -27.16 4.13
C ASP A 152 -19.38 -28.36 3.30
N PHE A 153 -20.23 -29.38 3.18
CA PHE A 153 -19.89 -30.58 2.41
C PHE A 153 -19.55 -30.25 0.95
N SER A 154 -20.30 -29.37 0.30
CA SER A 154 -20.08 -28.99 -1.11
C SER A 154 -18.70 -28.38 -1.32
N THR A 155 -18.25 -27.52 -0.41
CA THR A 155 -16.93 -26.90 -0.45
C THR A 155 -15.83 -27.94 -0.24
N VAL A 156 -15.96 -28.80 0.77
CA VAL A 156 -15.00 -29.87 1.04
C VAL A 156 -14.91 -30.85 -0.13
N PHE A 157 -16.04 -31.26 -0.69
CA PHE A 157 -16.10 -32.15 -1.85
C PHE A 157 -15.49 -31.50 -3.09
N GLY A 158 -15.76 -30.20 -3.33
CA GLY A 158 -15.14 -29.43 -4.41
C GLY A 158 -13.62 -29.35 -4.30
N LEU A 159 -13.09 -29.10 -3.09
CA LEU A 159 -11.64 -29.09 -2.82
C LEU A 159 -11.01 -30.49 -2.94
N ALA A 160 -11.77 -31.53 -2.58
CA ALA A 160 -11.39 -32.92 -2.63
C ALA A 160 -11.57 -33.56 -4.03
N ARG A 161 -12.22 -32.87 -4.97
CA ARG A 161 -12.45 -33.38 -6.33
C ARG A 161 -11.19 -33.96 -7.02
N PRO A 162 -9.99 -33.38 -6.86
CA PRO A 162 -8.77 -33.95 -7.43
C PRO A 162 -8.41 -35.37 -6.93
N PHE A 163 -9.00 -35.86 -5.82
CA PHE A 163 -8.84 -37.25 -5.38
C PHE A 163 -9.65 -38.24 -6.23
N PHE A 164 -10.77 -37.80 -6.81
CA PHE A 164 -11.76 -38.66 -7.46
C PHE A 164 -11.75 -38.56 -8.98
N ASP A 165 -11.28 -37.44 -9.55
CA ASP A 165 -11.15 -37.33 -11.00
C ASP A 165 -10.12 -38.37 -11.52
N ASP A 166 -10.42 -39.06 -12.64
CA ASP A 166 -9.61 -40.17 -13.20
C ASP A 166 -8.12 -39.82 -13.41
N ASN A 167 -7.79 -38.54 -13.56
CA ASN A 167 -6.42 -38.05 -13.67
C ASN A 167 -5.65 -38.02 -12.34
N GLY A 168 -6.32 -38.00 -11.20
CA GLY A 168 -5.71 -37.91 -9.86
C GLY A 168 -5.32 -39.28 -9.30
N ALA A 169 -6.18 -40.28 -9.46
CA ALA A 169 -5.93 -41.65 -8.98
C ALA A 169 -4.91 -42.42 -9.83
N LEU A 170 -4.71 -42.03 -11.10
CA LEU A 170 -3.78 -42.67 -12.03
C LEU A 170 -2.47 -41.88 -12.25
N ALA A 171 -2.38 -40.63 -11.77
CA ALA A 171 -1.16 -39.85 -11.91
C ALA A 171 -0.07 -40.37 -10.96
N GLU A 172 1.10 -40.70 -11.51
CA GLU A 172 2.27 -41.00 -10.69
C GLU A 172 2.66 -39.76 -9.85
N PRO A 173 2.93 -39.93 -8.54
CA PRO A 173 3.33 -38.82 -7.69
C PRO A 173 4.64 -38.22 -8.18
N LYS A 174 4.65 -36.91 -8.37
CA LYS A 174 5.85 -36.17 -8.71
C LYS A 174 6.66 -35.95 -7.44
N PHE A 175 7.88 -36.47 -7.41
CA PHE A 175 8.83 -36.22 -6.32
C PHE A 175 9.74 -35.04 -6.66
N GLN A 176 10.21 -34.36 -5.63
CA GLN A 176 11.18 -33.27 -5.76
C GLN A 176 12.59 -33.84 -5.80
N GLU A 177 13.34 -33.50 -6.84
CA GLU A 177 14.74 -33.92 -7.01
C GLU A 177 15.72 -32.93 -6.37
N LEU A 178 15.36 -31.65 -6.35
CA LEU A 178 16.20 -30.57 -5.85
C LEU A 178 15.47 -29.80 -4.75
N CYS A 179 16.02 -29.79 -3.53
CA CYS A 179 15.56 -28.99 -2.42
C CYS A 179 16.26 -27.63 -2.37
N LEU A 180 15.65 -26.68 -1.66
CA LEU A 180 16.25 -25.37 -1.44
C LEU A 180 17.64 -25.49 -0.80
N LEU A 181 17.82 -26.43 0.15
CA LEU A 181 19.09 -26.69 0.81
C LEU A 181 20.15 -27.38 -0.06
N ASP A 182 19.77 -27.88 -1.24
CA ASP A 182 20.71 -28.45 -2.20
C ASP A 182 21.31 -27.35 -3.09
N LEU A 183 20.76 -26.14 -3.05
CA LEU A 183 21.31 -25.00 -3.77
C LEU A 183 22.63 -24.54 -3.12
N PRO A 184 23.61 -24.13 -3.94
CA PRO A 184 24.81 -23.49 -3.42
C PRO A 184 24.46 -22.13 -2.77
N ASN A 185 25.32 -21.68 -1.84
CA ASN A 185 25.07 -20.47 -1.03
C ASN A 185 24.82 -19.22 -1.88
N GLU A 186 25.43 -19.12 -3.06
CA GLU A 186 25.28 -18.01 -3.98
C GLU A 186 23.85 -17.92 -4.54
N LEU A 187 23.21 -19.07 -4.80
CA LEU A 187 21.82 -19.09 -5.24
C LEU A 187 20.87 -18.85 -4.07
N LEU A 188 21.21 -19.33 -2.87
CA LEU A 188 20.45 -19.00 -1.66
C LEU A 188 20.52 -17.51 -1.33
N ASP A 189 21.68 -16.87 -1.49
CA ASP A 189 21.87 -15.42 -1.36
C ASP A 189 20.97 -14.65 -2.32
N LEU A 190 20.90 -15.07 -3.58
CA LEU A 190 19.97 -14.51 -4.57
C LEU A 190 18.51 -14.70 -4.15
N CYS A 191 18.13 -15.88 -3.65
CA CYS A 191 16.77 -16.11 -3.13
C CYS A 191 16.44 -15.14 -1.99
N PHE A 192 17.33 -14.95 -1.02
CA PHE A 192 17.12 -14.03 0.09
C PHE A 192 17.10 -12.56 -0.34
N ARG A 193 17.85 -12.21 -1.39
CA ARG A 193 17.86 -10.86 -1.97
C ARG A 193 16.52 -10.49 -2.60
N GLU A 194 15.86 -11.46 -3.24
CA GLU A 194 14.54 -11.28 -3.85
C GLU A 194 13.39 -11.47 -2.85
N CYS A 195 13.65 -12.01 -1.65
CA CYS A 195 12.66 -12.10 -0.59
C CYS A 195 12.38 -10.73 0.03
N ASP A 196 11.10 -10.49 0.35
CA ASP A 196 10.76 -9.45 1.31
C ASP A 196 11.28 -9.84 2.72
N ILE A 197 11.29 -8.89 3.66
CA ILE A 197 11.88 -9.12 4.98
C ILE A 197 11.10 -10.20 5.75
N SER A 198 9.78 -10.25 5.57
CA SER A 198 8.91 -11.25 6.20
C SER A 198 9.21 -12.65 5.69
N GLY A 199 9.31 -12.84 4.38
CA GLY A 199 9.73 -14.10 3.75
C GLY A 199 11.14 -14.50 4.14
N ALA A 200 12.09 -13.56 4.14
CA ALA A 200 13.46 -13.80 4.58
C ALA A 200 13.50 -14.26 6.05
N ARG A 201 12.73 -13.64 6.95
CA ARG A 201 12.63 -14.07 8.35
C ARG A 201 12.00 -15.46 8.46
N ALA A 202 10.92 -15.72 7.74
CA ALA A 202 10.26 -17.02 7.73
C ALA A 202 11.24 -18.13 7.30
N LEU A 203 11.95 -17.92 6.18
CA LEU A 203 12.97 -18.83 5.66
C LEU A 203 14.14 -18.98 6.63
N SER A 204 14.66 -17.89 7.21
CA SER A 204 15.75 -17.93 8.18
C SER A 204 15.43 -18.78 9.41
N ALA A 205 14.16 -18.82 9.79
CA ALA A 205 13.73 -19.50 11.00
C ALA A 205 13.58 -21.02 10.78
N THR A 206 13.69 -21.53 9.54
CA THR A 206 13.49 -22.95 9.21
C THR A 206 14.68 -23.82 9.64
N CYS A 207 15.91 -23.39 9.38
CA CYS A 207 17.12 -24.14 9.74
C CYS A 207 18.33 -23.22 9.97
N LYS A 208 19.38 -23.74 10.62
CA LYS A 208 20.59 -22.98 10.94
C LYS A 208 21.35 -22.49 9.70
N HIS A 209 21.33 -23.27 8.61
CA HIS A 209 22.03 -22.94 7.38
C HIS A 209 21.39 -21.73 6.69
N LEU A 210 20.07 -21.79 6.46
CA LEU A 210 19.30 -20.67 5.92
C LEU A 210 19.35 -19.45 6.84
N LYS A 211 19.36 -19.66 8.16
CA LYS A 211 19.60 -18.56 9.11
C LYS A 211 20.91 -17.84 8.84
N ALA A 212 22.01 -18.57 8.66
CA ALA A 212 23.33 -17.97 8.42
C ALA A 212 23.36 -17.16 7.13
N VAL A 213 22.79 -17.69 6.04
CA VAL A 213 22.70 -16.97 4.75
C VAL A 213 21.79 -15.73 4.85
N SER A 214 20.71 -15.81 5.63
CA SER A 214 19.70 -14.75 5.75
C SER A 214 20.11 -13.54 6.57
N LEU A 215 21.18 -13.63 7.39
CA LEU A 215 21.53 -12.60 8.38
C LEU A 215 21.59 -11.19 7.77
N PRO A 216 22.23 -10.98 6.60
CA PRO A 216 22.31 -9.67 5.95
C PRO A 216 20.96 -9.09 5.51
N TYR A 217 19.90 -9.90 5.44
CA TYR A 217 18.59 -9.55 4.89
C TYR A 217 17.54 -9.33 5.99
N ILE A 218 17.54 -10.18 7.02
CA ILE A 218 16.49 -10.16 8.06
C ILE A 218 16.58 -8.98 9.02
N TYR A 219 17.75 -8.35 9.11
CA TYR A 219 18.03 -7.19 9.96
C TYR A 219 18.09 -5.86 9.20
N VAL A 220 17.84 -5.83 7.88
CA VAL A 220 17.92 -4.60 7.07
C VAL A 220 16.93 -3.53 7.54
N ALA A 221 15.76 -3.94 8.05
CA ALA A 221 14.76 -3.02 8.56
C ALA A 221 14.14 -3.46 9.88
N ARG A 222 13.80 -2.47 10.72
CA ARG A 222 13.13 -2.68 12.02
C ARG A 222 12.04 -1.65 12.29
N LEU A 223 10.97 -2.15 12.90
CA LEU A 223 9.94 -1.35 13.56
C LEU A 223 10.28 -1.28 15.05
N LEU A 224 10.39 -0.06 15.57
CA LEU A 224 10.65 0.25 16.97
C LEU A 224 9.57 1.19 17.47
N GLY A 225 9.19 1.07 18.73
CA GLY A 225 8.31 2.03 19.37
C GLY A 225 7.27 1.41 20.28
N VAL A 226 6.34 2.23 20.72
CA VAL A 226 5.34 1.89 21.74
C VAL A 226 4.08 1.45 21.01
N LEU A 227 3.93 0.15 20.85
CA LEU A 227 2.84 -0.47 20.08
C LEU A 227 1.84 -1.17 21.00
N PRO A 228 0.54 -1.14 20.68
CA PRO A 228 -0.45 -1.99 21.35
C PRO A 228 -0.05 -3.48 21.32
N ALA A 229 -0.49 -4.26 22.31
CA ALA A 229 -0.23 -5.71 22.39
C ALA A 229 -0.57 -6.44 21.09
N ASN A 230 -1.69 -6.05 20.47
CA ASN A 230 -2.29 -6.69 19.31
C ASN A 230 -1.99 -5.96 17.98
N PHE A 231 -0.90 -5.20 17.91
CA PHE A 231 -0.53 -4.46 16.68
C PHE A 231 -0.11 -5.39 15.53
N THR A 232 0.00 -6.69 15.78
CA THR A 232 0.41 -7.69 14.77
C THR A 232 -0.74 -7.93 13.79
N SER A 233 -0.72 -7.15 12.70
CA SER A 233 -1.50 -7.26 11.45
C SER A 233 -3.02 -7.06 11.48
N LEU A 234 -3.68 -7.27 12.62
CA LEU A 234 -5.14 -7.40 12.70
C LEU A 234 -5.93 -6.11 12.91
N GLN A 235 -5.35 -5.10 13.56
CA GLN A 235 -6.06 -3.87 13.88
C GLN A 235 -5.99 -2.78 12.80
N ARG A 236 -5.35 -3.07 11.65
CA ARG A 236 -5.27 -2.13 10.53
C ARG A 236 -6.66 -1.75 9.99
N ASP A 237 -7.62 -2.69 10.07
CA ASP A 237 -9.01 -2.47 9.65
C ASP A 237 -9.96 -2.09 10.79
N ALA A 238 -9.64 -2.50 12.03
CA ALA A 238 -10.46 -2.24 13.22
C ALA A 238 -10.28 -0.83 13.83
N LEU A 239 -9.26 -0.06 13.41
CA LEU A 239 -9.10 1.36 13.80
C LEU A 239 -10.26 2.27 13.35
N LYS A 240 -11.22 1.75 12.57
CA LYS A 240 -12.46 2.44 12.19
C LYS A 240 -13.63 2.21 13.16
N SER A 241 -13.60 1.17 13.99
CA SER A 241 -14.68 0.92 14.95
C SER A 241 -14.40 1.67 16.25
N SER A 242 -15.13 2.76 16.43
CA SER A 242 -15.10 3.73 17.52
C SER A 242 -15.52 3.14 18.88
N SER A 243 -14.73 2.24 19.47
CA SER A 243 -14.92 1.86 20.88
C SER A 243 -14.12 2.80 21.79
N THR A 244 -14.82 3.76 22.38
CA THR A 244 -14.38 4.76 23.36
C THR A 244 -14.06 4.17 24.74
N GLU A 245 -13.59 2.93 24.83
CA GLU A 245 -13.22 2.37 26.14
C GLU A 245 -11.85 2.93 26.57
N PRO A 246 -11.75 3.41 27.83
CA PRO A 246 -10.52 4.00 28.35
C PRO A 246 -9.45 2.92 28.37
N LYS A 247 -8.42 3.13 27.55
CA LYS A 247 -7.27 2.24 27.43
C LYS A 247 -6.64 1.97 28.79
N ASP A 248 -6.53 0.68 29.11
CA ASP A 248 -5.84 0.15 30.28
C ASP A 248 -4.42 0.74 30.39
N SER A 249 -4.15 1.50 31.45
CA SER A 249 -2.80 1.93 31.81
C SER A 249 -1.81 0.76 31.87
N LEU A 250 -2.30 -0.44 32.22
CA LEU A 250 -1.54 -1.69 32.20
C LEU A 250 -1.03 -2.03 30.79
N SER A 251 -1.85 -1.88 29.76
CA SER A 251 -1.49 -2.19 28.37
C SER A 251 -0.43 -1.23 27.82
N LEU A 252 -0.47 0.04 28.23
CA LEU A 252 0.58 1.01 27.92
C LEU A 252 1.90 0.64 28.62
N HIS A 253 1.88 0.29 29.91
CA HIS A 253 3.09 -0.13 30.64
C HIS A 253 3.74 -1.36 29.99
N GLN A 254 2.93 -2.34 29.55
CA GLN A 254 3.42 -3.49 28.80
C GLN A 254 4.02 -3.08 27.43
N ALA A 255 3.39 -2.15 26.72
CA ALA A 255 3.92 -1.63 25.46
C ALA A 255 5.27 -0.92 25.64
N LEU A 256 5.40 -0.10 26.68
CA LEU A 256 6.64 0.58 27.05
C LEU A 256 7.73 -0.43 27.45
N GLY A 257 7.41 -1.43 28.27
CA GLY A 257 8.35 -2.48 28.67
C GLY A 257 8.87 -3.30 27.48
N ARG A 258 7.99 -3.68 26.54
CA ARG A 258 8.39 -4.36 25.29
C ARG A 258 9.27 -3.48 24.41
N CYS A 259 8.95 -2.18 24.32
CA CYS A 259 9.77 -1.23 23.59
C CYS A 259 11.17 -1.11 24.20
N ALA A 260 11.26 -0.88 25.51
CA ALA A 260 12.53 -0.79 26.22
C ALA A 260 13.39 -2.05 26.02
N ALA A 261 12.81 -3.24 26.22
CA ALA A 261 13.52 -4.51 26.02
C ALA A 261 14.03 -4.68 24.58
N ALA A 262 13.26 -4.25 23.58
CA ALA A 262 13.70 -4.29 22.18
C ALA A 262 14.87 -3.32 21.91
N LEU A 263 14.85 -2.13 22.52
CA LEU A 263 15.94 -1.15 22.40
C LEU A 263 17.21 -1.62 23.11
N GLU A 264 17.10 -2.16 24.33
CA GLU A 264 18.21 -2.77 25.06
C GLU A 264 18.84 -3.93 24.27
N PHE A 265 18.01 -4.78 23.66
CA PHE A 265 18.48 -5.84 22.79
C PHE A 265 19.31 -5.30 21.62
N LEU A 266 18.86 -4.24 20.95
CA LEU A 266 19.62 -3.62 19.85
C LEU A 266 20.92 -2.98 20.33
N LEU A 267 20.89 -2.24 21.44
CA LEU A 267 22.10 -1.64 22.03
C LEU A 267 23.12 -2.71 22.45
N SER A 268 22.67 -3.92 22.81
CA SER A 268 23.55 -5.05 23.13
C SER A 268 24.13 -5.77 21.90
N ARG A 269 23.70 -5.43 20.68
CA ARG A 269 23.98 -6.15 19.44
C ARG A 269 24.42 -5.22 18.31
N ALA A 270 25.65 -4.72 18.41
CA ALA A 270 26.29 -3.89 17.39
C ALA A 270 26.24 -4.53 15.98
N ASP A 271 26.40 -5.85 15.90
CA ASP A 271 26.32 -6.58 14.63
C ASP A 271 24.97 -6.45 13.93
N ILE A 272 23.88 -6.24 14.69
CA ILE A 272 22.55 -5.98 14.15
C ILE A 272 22.41 -4.49 13.78
N THR A 273 22.81 -3.58 14.66
CA THR A 273 22.63 -2.14 14.43
C THR A 273 23.47 -1.65 13.25
N ASP A 274 24.65 -2.23 13.05
CA ASP A 274 25.50 -2.00 11.86
C ASP A 274 24.82 -2.44 10.56
N GLN A 275 23.88 -3.39 10.60
CA GLN A 275 23.16 -3.86 9.41
C GLN A 275 21.87 -3.09 9.13
N LEU A 276 21.40 -2.26 10.07
CA LEU A 276 20.14 -1.52 9.92
C LEU A 276 20.28 -0.44 8.85
N ARG A 277 19.42 -0.51 7.83
CA ARG A 277 19.30 0.50 6.78
C ARG A 277 18.00 1.28 6.86
N ARG A 278 16.94 0.67 7.38
CA ARG A 278 15.61 1.27 7.46
C ARG A 278 15.04 1.11 8.87
N VAL A 279 14.79 2.22 9.55
CA VAL A 279 14.19 2.21 10.89
C VAL A 279 12.87 2.96 10.83
N ARG A 280 11.83 2.34 11.38
CA ARG A 280 10.54 2.97 11.61
C ARG A 280 10.29 3.09 13.10
N LEU A 281 10.06 4.30 13.55
CA LEU A 281 9.66 4.65 14.90
C LEU A 281 8.15 4.87 14.90
N LEU A 282 7.45 4.22 15.81
CA LEU A 282 6.00 4.30 15.90
C LEU A 282 5.53 4.46 17.34
N ASN A 283 4.88 5.58 17.63
CA ASN A 283 4.18 5.82 18.88
C ASN A 283 2.68 6.00 18.62
N ASP A 284 1.92 4.91 18.61
CA ASP A 284 0.46 4.98 18.41
C ASP A 284 -0.30 5.48 19.66
N TRP A 285 0.40 5.72 20.77
CA TRP A 285 -0.19 6.25 21.99
C TRP A 285 -0.19 7.78 22.03
N CYS A 286 0.55 8.47 21.15
CA CYS A 286 0.64 9.93 21.17
C CYS A 286 -0.62 10.64 20.64
N GLN A 287 -1.43 9.98 19.81
CA GLN A 287 -2.60 10.60 19.15
C GLN A 287 -3.77 10.81 20.12
N GLU A 288 -3.78 10.11 21.25
CA GLU A 288 -4.97 9.99 22.11
C GLU A 288 -4.96 10.90 23.33
N ARG A 289 -4.57 12.17 23.19
CA ARG A 289 -4.73 13.20 24.26
C ARG A 289 -4.30 12.76 25.67
N HIS A 290 -3.41 11.76 25.79
CA HIS A 290 -2.99 11.28 27.09
C HIS A 290 -2.14 12.39 27.72
N GLU A 291 -2.39 12.68 28.99
CA GLU A 291 -1.55 13.57 29.78
C GLU A 291 -0.09 13.14 29.62
N TYR A 292 0.83 14.10 29.58
CA TYR A 292 2.26 13.84 29.41
C TYR A 292 2.74 12.74 30.37
N ILE A 293 3.31 11.66 29.82
CA ILE A 293 3.81 10.51 30.59
C ILE A 293 5.35 10.58 30.55
N PRO A 294 6.02 10.89 31.68
CA PRO A 294 7.48 11.05 31.73
C PRO A 294 8.27 9.84 31.19
N THR A 295 7.69 8.64 31.27
CA THR A 295 8.32 7.41 30.76
C THR A 295 8.58 7.45 29.24
N PHE A 296 7.85 8.27 28.48
CA PHE A 296 8.13 8.45 27.06
C PHE A 296 9.49 9.09 26.81
N ASP A 297 9.95 9.98 27.68
CA ASP A 297 11.24 10.67 27.50
C ASP A 297 12.41 9.70 27.66
N SER A 298 12.28 8.71 28.56
CA SER A 298 13.25 7.62 28.70
C SER A 298 13.31 6.75 27.44
N ILE A 299 12.15 6.37 26.91
CA ILE A 299 12.08 5.58 25.66
C ILE A 299 12.64 6.37 24.48
N HIS A 300 12.30 7.66 24.38
CA HIS A 300 12.81 8.57 23.36
C HIS A 300 14.34 8.69 23.43
N SER A 301 14.89 8.86 24.63
CA SER A 301 16.35 8.89 24.84
C SER A 301 17.03 7.59 24.40
N MET A 302 16.45 6.44 24.74
CA MET A 302 16.96 5.13 24.30
C MET A 302 16.87 4.95 22.79
N LEU A 303 15.80 5.44 22.17
CA LEU A 303 15.64 5.45 20.72
C LEU A 303 16.74 6.26 20.03
N CYS A 304 16.98 7.49 20.51
CA CYS A 304 18.06 8.34 20.00
C CYS A 304 19.42 7.66 20.15
N ASN A 305 19.68 6.97 21.26
CA ASN A 305 20.90 6.19 21.46
C ASN A 305 21.01 5.03 20.45
N VAL A 306 19.93 4.28 20.20
CA VAL A 306 19.92 3.23 19.15
C VAL A 306 20.22 3.82 17.77
N LEU A 307 19.63 4.97 17.43
CA LEU A 307 19.88 5.64 16.15
C LEU A 307 21.36 5.98 15.98
N GLN A 308 22.02 6.53 17.01
CA GLN A 308 23.46 6.83 16.97
C GLN A 308 24.35 5.60 16.69
N HIS A 309 23.85 4.39 16.99
CA HIS A 309 24.56 3.13 16.75
C HIS A 309 24.21 2.46 15.41
N CYS A 310 23.49 3.15 14.53
CA CYS A 310 23.06 2.65 13.22
C CYS A 310 23.77 3.39 12.06
N PRO A 311 25.09 3.24 11.86
CA PRO A 311 25.86 4.08 10.93
C PRO A 311 25.40 3.97 9.47
N ASN A 312 24.85 2.81 9.07
CA ASN A 312 24.40 2.53 7.70
C ASN A 312 22.91 2.85 7.47
N LEU A 313 22.28 3.62 8.36
CA LEU A 313 20.86 3.95 8.27
C LEU A 313 20.60 4.90 7.08
N THR A 314 19.88 4.43 6.08
CA THR A 314 19.52 5.20 4.89
C THR A 314 18.13 5.84 4.95
N THR A 315 17.22 5.25 5.72
CA THR A 315 15.83 5.70 5.83
C THR A 315 15.34 5.66 7.26
N LEU A 316 14.82 6.80 7.72
CA LEU A 316 14.18 6.94 9.02
C LEU A 316 12.73 7.38 8.84
N LYS A 317 11.79 6.61 9.39
CA LYS A 317 10.38 7.00 9.44
C LYS A 317 9.99 7.19 10.89
N ASN A 318 9.64 8.41 11.28
CA ASN A 318 9.16 8.72 12.61
C ASN A 318 7.66 9.00 12.58
N ARG A 319 6.89 8.24 13.37
CA ARG A 319 5.47 8.50 13.60
C ARG A 319 5.21 8.70 15.09
N GLY A 320 4.73 9.89 15.43
CA GLY A 320 4.23 10.19 16.77
C GLY A 320 5.28 10.47 17.85
N PHE A 321 6.57 10.20 17.61
CA PHE A 321 7.61 10.68 18.53
C PHE A 321 7.92 12.15 18.29
N ASN A 322 8.37 12.79 19.36
CA ASN A 322 8.80 14.17 19.36
C ASN A 322 10.11 14.33 18.59
N ILE A 323 10.30 15.53 18.04
CA ILE A 323 11.55 15.94 17.43
C ILE A 323 12.08 17.09 18.29
N ASP A 324 13.06 16.75 19.12
CA ASP A 324 13.79 17.66 20.00
C ASP A 324 15.28 17.73 19.60
N GLU A 325 16.09 18.42 20.40
CA GLU A 325 17.54 18.55 20.19
C GLU A 325 18.23 17.19 20.15
N GLN A 326 17.93 16.30 21.10
CA GLN A 326 18.54 14.96 21.17
C GLN A 326 18.24 14.12 19.94
N PHE A 327 17.02 14.20 19.40
CA PHE A 327 16.67 13.51 18.16
C PHE A 327 17.46 14.04 16.96
N VAL A 328 17.60 15.36 16.84
CA VAL A 328 18.37 16.01 15.77
C VAL A 328 19.85 15.63 15.87
N ASP A 329 20.43 15.68 17.06
CA ASP A 329 21.83 15.27 17.29
C ASP A 329 22.06 13.81 16.92
N ALA A 330 21.12 12.93 17.28
CA ALA A 330 21.21 11.52 16.94
C ALA A 330 21.24 11.28 15.43
N ILE A 331 20.37 11.95 14.67
CA ILE A 331 20.32 11.78 13.21
C ILE A 331 21.43 12.55 12.48
N GLU A 332 22.02 13.59 13.08
CA GLU A 332 23.17 14.29 12.50
C GLU A 332 24.41 13.38 12.40
N THR A 333 24.54 12.40 13.31
CA THR A 333 25.62 11.40 13.24
C THR A 333 25.47 10.41 12.07
N LEU A 334 24.32 10.39 11.40
CA LEU A 334 23.99 9.42 10.35
C LEU A 334 24.36 9.95 8.96
N SER A 335 25.62 9.72 8.56
CA SER A 335 26.15 10.20 7.27
C SER A 335 25.43 9.62 6.06
N ASP A 336 24.86 8.41 6.19
CA ASP A 336 24.18 7.72 5.11
C ASP A 336 22.66 7.93 5.12
N LEU A 337 22.11 8.77 6.00
CA LEU A 337 20.67 9.02 6.10
C LEU A 337 20.20 9.94 4.97
N HIS A 338 19.51 9.38 3.98
CA HIS A 338 19.04 10.13 2.80
C HIS A 338 17.54 10.44 2.84
N THR A 339 16.74 9.64 3.54
CA THR A 339 15.28 9.74 3.52
C THR A 339 14.71 9.83 4.93
N ILE A 340 13.96 10.91 5.19
CA ILE A 340 13.24 11.11 6.44
C ILE A 340 11.73 11.23 6.14
N PHE A 341 10.92 10.48 6.89
CA PHE A 341 9.46 10.56 6.85
C PHE A 341 8.95 10.89 8.25
N LEU A 342 8.19 11.97 8.41
CA LEU A 342 7.67 12.47 9.68
C LEU A 342 6.15 12.48 9.66
N HIS A 343 5.50 11.75 10.56
CA HIS A 343 4.04 11.63 10.61
C HIS A 343 3.52 11.88 12.02
N GLY A 344 2.67 12.90 12.19
CA GLY A 344 2.08 13.17 13.50
C GLY A 344 3.12 13.51 14.58
N CYS A 345 4.32 13.95 14.19
CA CYS A 345 5.40 14.32 15.10
C CYS A 345 5.17 15.72 15.67
N THR A 346 5.53 15.92 16.94
CA THR A 346 5.56 17.26 17.55
C THR A 346 6.99 17.78 17.56
N PHE A 347 7.17 19.05 17.18
CA PHE A 347 8.49 19.69 17.14
C PHE A 347 8.71 20.52 18.41
N PHE A 348 9.72 20.14 19.19
CA PHE A 348 10.11 20.76 20.46
C PHE A 348 11.58 21.20 20.39
N TYR A 349 11.88 22.07 19.44
CA TYR A 349 13.20 22.67 19.32
C TYR A 349 13.09 24.18 19.61
N PRO A 350 13.92 24.77 20.50
CA PRO A 350 13.83 26.18 20.89
C PRO A 350 14.01 27.11 19.69
N MET A 351 12.90 27.72 19.26
CA MET A 351 12.83 28.55 18.05
C MET A 351 13.53 29.90 18.19
N ASP A 352 13.77 30.36 19.42
CA ASP A 352 14.41 31.65 19.68
C ASP A 352 15.88 31.70 19.22
N LEU A 353 16.49 30.53 18.97
CA LEU A 353 17.84 30.40 18.40
C LEU A 353 17.89 30.59 16.87
N TYR A 354 16.75 30.61 16.18
CA TYR A 354 16.66 30.67 14.71
C TYR A 354 16.57 32.08 14.15
N LEU A 355 16.90 33.10 14.93
CA LEU A 355 17.01 34.45 14.36
C LEU A 355 18.13 34.42 13.31
N PRO A 356 17.85 34.81 12.04
CA PRO A 356 18.83 34.83 10.94
C PRO A 356 20.15 35.53 11.27
N SER A 357 20.14 36.35 12.32
CA SER A 357 21.29 37.03 12.92
C SER A 357 22.38 36.08 13.47
N TYR A 358 22.10 34.80 13.74
CA TYR A 358 23.08 33.84 14.29
C TYR A 358 23.09 32.48 13.54
N PRO A 359 23.62 32.41 12.32
CA PRO A 359 23.58 31.19 11.49
C PRO A 359 24.56 30.06 11.90
N TYR A 360 25.34 30.22 12.97
CA TYR A 360 26.53 29.38 13.21
C TYR A 360 26.34 28.15 14.12
N SER A 361 25.13 27.78 14.52
CA SER A 361 24.94 26.66 15.47
C SER A 361 23.77 25.73 15.20
N ILE A 362 23.13 25.78 14.02
CA ILE A 362 22.03 24.84 13.71
C ILE A 362 22.63 23.59 13.06
N PRO A 363 22.37 22.38 13.60
CA PRO A 363 22.73 21.11 12.98
C PRO A 363 22.41 21.07 11.48
N GLN A 364 23.27 20.46 10.69
CA GLN A 364 23.09 20.41 9.22
C GLN A 364 23.05 18.96 8.75
N LEU A 365 21.84 18.46 8.52
CA LEU A 365 21.54 17.13 7.98
C LEU A 365 21.79 17.11 6.46
N ARG A 366 23.05 17.27 6.07
CA ARG A 366 23.49 17.43 4.67
C ARG A 366 23.29 16.17 3.83
N SER A 367 23.20 15.00 4.45
CA SER A 367 22.96 13.71 3.81
C SER A 367 21.50 13.54 3.37
N VAL A 368 20.57 14.22 4.06
CA VAL A 368 19.13 14.09 3.81
C VAL A 368 18.76 14.77 2.50
N ARG A 369 18.21 13.98 1.57
CA ARG A 369 17.78 14.41 0.23
C ARG A 369 16.26 14.33 0.05
N HIS A 370 15.59 13.47 0.79
CA HIS A 370 14.14 13.24 0.68
C HIS A 370 13.50 13.47 2.04
N LEU A 371 12.57 14.42 2.10
CA LEU A 371 11.84 14.76 3.32
C LEU A 371 10.34 14.74 3.06
N THR A 372 9.64 13.91 3.81
CA THR A 372 8.19 13.80 3.73
C THR A 372 7.55 14.12 5.07
N PHE A 373 6.60 15.04 5.07
CA PHE A 373 5.72 15.35 6.19
C PHE A 373 4.33 14.80 5.92
N LEU A 374 3.77 14.09 6.89
CA LEU A 374 2.36 13.73 6.95
C LEU A 374 1.72 14.39 8.17
N ILE A 375 0.97 15.46 7.92
CA ILE A 375 0.42 16.34 8.95
C ILE A 375 -1.00 15.90 9.32
N ASP A 376 -1.17 15.55 10.60
CA ASP A 376 -2.44 15.15 11.24
C ASP A 376 -3.23 16.40 11.71
N TYR A 377 -4.56 16.27 11.78
CA TYR A 377 -5.50 17.27 12.30
C TYR A 377 -5.13 17.81 13.69
N HIS A 378 -4.63 16.95 14.57
CA HIS A 378 -4.32 17.38 15.93
C HIS A 378 -3.17 18.39 16.02
N LEU A 379 -2.33 18.47 14.98
CA LEU A 379 -1.19 19.38 14.91
C LEU A 379 -1.53 20.76 14.29
N TYR A 380 -2.80 21.05 13.99
CA TYR A 380 -3.20 22.38 13.47
C TYR A 380 -2.74 23.56 14.33
N PHE A 381 -2.59 23.34 15.63
CA PHE A 381 -2.19 24.38 16.56
C PHE A 381 -0.68 24.62 16.62
N ARG A 382 0.15 23.78 15.98
CA ARG A 382 1.62 23.88 16.04
C ARG A 382 2.28 23.52 14.69
N PRO A 383 2.27 24.43 13.69
CA PRO A 383 2.96 24.22 12.40
C PRO A 383 4.50 24.17 12.51
N GLY A 384 5.06 24.16 13.72
CA GLY A 384 6.50 24.16 13.98
C GLY A 384 7.24 22.98 13.35
N ILE A 385 6.56 21.86 13.07
CA ILE A 385 7.20 20.71 12.42
C ILE A 385 7.81 21.04 11.04
N LEU A 386 7.23 21.99 10.30
CA LEU A 386 7.78 22.42 9.01
C LEU A 386 9.10 23.19 9.17
N GLN A 387 9.44 23.66 10.37
CA GLN A 387 10.73 24.27 10.65
C GLN A 387 11.87 23.24 10.59
N PHE A 388 11.56 21.94 10.64
CA PHE A 388 12.54 20.88 10.42
C PHE A 388 13.24 20.97 9.05
N ILE A 389 12.62 21.64 8.07
CA ILE A 389 13.23 21.93 6.77
C ILE A 389 14.57 22.70 6.92
N TYR A 390 14.75 23.52 7.97
CA TYR A 390 15.99 24.27 8.21
C TYR A 390 17.23 23.39 8.41
N PHE A 391 17.04 22.15 8.89
CA PHE A 391 18.16 21.22 9.10
C PHE A 391 18.60 20.55 7.81
N CYS A 392 17.81 20.61 6.73
CA CYS A 392 18.02 19.80 5.52
C CYS A 392 18.37 20.71 4.31
N PRO A 393 19.60 21.25 4.21
CA PRO A 393 19.94 22.20 3.14
C PRO A 393 20.02 21.57 1.74
N ASN A 394 20.23 20.25 1.64
CA ASN A 394 20.44 19.53 0.37
C ASN A 394 19.21 18.74 -0.09
N LEU A 395 18.00 19.17 0.28
CA LEU A 395 16.78 18.50 -0.16
C LEU A 395 16.66 18.53 -1.69
N VAL A 396 16.43 17.36 -2.25
CA VAL A 396 16.07 17.13 -3.64
C VAL A 396 14.55 16.98 -3.76
N GLU A 397 13.92 16.37 -2.75
CA GLU A 397 12.47 16.15 -2.70
C GLU A 397 11.89 16.59 -1.36
N LEU A 398 10.86 17.43 -1.44
CA LEU A 398 10.06 17.86 -0.30
C LEU A 398 8.59 17.54 -0.55
N ILE A 399 8.04 16.67 0.29
CA ILE A 399 6.64 16.25 0.23
C ILE A 399 5.95 16.66 1.52
N ILE A 400 4.88 17.43 1.43
CA ILE A 400 4.05 17.87 2.54
C ILE A 400 2.62 17.43 2.24
N LEU A 401 2.12 16.47 3.01
CA LEU A 401 0.81 15.86 2.83
C LEU A 401 -0.06 16.08 4.06
N ARG A 402 -1.36 16.26 3.83
CA ARG A 402 -2.36 16.18 4.89
C ARG A 402 -2.81 14.73 5.07
N GLU A 403 -3.12 14.37 6.31
CA GLU A 403 -3.85 13.13 6.58
C GLU A 403 -5.29 13.22 6.08
N ARG A 404 -5.88 12.08 5.68
CA ARG A 404 -7.27 12.02 5.23
C ARG A 404 -8.21 12.41 6.36
N GLY A 405 -9.08 13.39 6.10
CA GLY A 405 -9.93 13.98 7.14
C GLY A 405 -9.24 15.08 7.96
N GLY A 406 -7.93 15.29 7.75
CA GLY A 406 -7.21 16.47 8.19
C GLY A 406 -7.83 17.75 7.63
N GLY A 407 -7.60 18.85 8.33
CA GLY A 407 -7.91 20.20 7.88
C GLY A 407 -6.92 20.68 6.80
N ALA A 408 -6.73 21.99 6.72
CA ALA A 408 -5.90 22.62 5.69
C ALA A 408 -4.53 23.04 6.25
N ILE A 409 -3.46 22.62 5.60
CA ILE A 409 -2.07 22.93 5.96
C ILE A 409 -1.82 24.42 5.81
N ARG A 410 -1.39 25.06 6.90
CA ARG A 410 -0.93 26.45 6.89
C ARG A 410 0.59 26.46 6.92
N LEU A 411 1.20 27.16 5.98
CA LEU A 411 2.64 27.38 5.98
C LEU A 411 3.00 28.37 7.11
N PRO A 412 4.14 28.19 7.80
CA PRO A 412 4.66 29.18 8.74
C PRO A 412 4.76 30.58 8.10
N SER A 413 4.53 31.64 8.88
CA SER A 413 4.62 33.03 8.37
C SER A 413 5.99 33.38 7.78
N ARG A 414 7.03 32.70 8.25
CA ARG A 414 8.42 32.81 7.78
C ARG A 414 8.83 31.69 6.82
N PHE A 415 7.88 31.15 6.05
CA PHE A 415 8.20 30.09 5.08
C PHE A 415 9.11 30.62 3.95
N SER A 416 9.02 31.90 3.60
CA SER A 416 9.92 32.53 2.63
C SER A 416 11.39 32.57 3.07
N ASP A 417 11.68 32.40 4.37
CA ASP A 417 13.06 32.38 4.90
C ASP A 417 13.81 31.08 4.54
N PHE A 418 13.10 30.03 4.04
CA PHE A 418 13.70 28.76 3.58
C PHE A 418 14.44 28.92 2.24
N THR A 419 15.53 29.67 2.23
CA THR A 419 16.27 30.02 1.00
C THR A 419 17.37 29.03 0.60
N ASN A 420 17.70 28.08 1.48
CA ASN A 420 18.86 27.20 1.31
C ASN A 420 18.59 25.95 0.45
N LEU A 421 17.37 25.74 -0.06
CA LEU A 421 16.98 24.50 -0.76
C LEU A 421 17.37 24.50 -2.25
N ARG A 422 18.63 24.81 -2.54
CA ARG A 422 19.14 25.00 -3.92
C ARG A 422 19.11 23.75 -4.80
N GLN A 423 18.93 22.58 -4.20
CA GLN A 423 18.90 21.29 -4.91
C GLN A 423 17.48 20.76 -5.13
N LEU A 424 16.45 21.50 -4.68
CA LEU A 424 15.08 21.02 -4.69
C LEU A 424 14.57 20.86 -6.12
N GLN A 425 14.30 19.61 -6.50
CA GLN A 425 13.79 19.21 -7.81
C GLN A 425 12.30 18.88 -7.79
N TYR A 426 11.83 18.35 -6.66
CA TYR A 426 10.48 17.80 -6.47
C TYR A 426 9.81 18.45 -5.27
N LEU A 427 8.69 19.15 -5.51
CA LEU A 427 7.92 19.84 -4.48
C LEU A 427 6.46 19.40 -4.51
N CYS A 428 5.98 18.81 -3.42
CA CYS A 428 4.59 18.42 -3.27
C CYS A 428 4.03 19.07 -2.01
N VAL A 429 2.94 19.81 -2.15
CA VAL A 429 2.16 20.33 -1.04
C VAL A 429 0.70 19.98 -1.28
N ASP A 430 0.16 19.02 -0.53
CA ASP A 430 -1.22 18.56 -0.65
C ASP A 430 -2.04 18.92 0.59
N GLY A 431 -3.16 19.61 0.36
CA GLY A 431 -4.03 20.15 1.40
C GLY A 431 -3.65 21.55 1.84
N LEU A 432 -3.02 22.37 0.99
CA LEU A 432 -2.63 23.74 1.30
C LEU A 432 -3.85 24.63 1.60
N HIS A 433 -3.78 25.41 2.67
CA HIS A 433 -4.77 26.42 3.00
C HIS A 433 -4.69 27.62 2.03
N PRO A 434 -5.81 28.19 1.58
CA PRO A 434 -5.86 29.34 0.68
C PRO A 434 -4.97 30.51 1.12
N ASP A 435 -5.07 30.93 2.38
CA ASP A 435 -4.23 31.98 2.97
C ASP A 435 -2.71 31.71 2.90
N SER A 436 -2.30 30.47 2.61
CA SER A 436 -0.90 30.09 2.46
C SER A 436 -0.43 29.95 1.02
N LEU A 437 -1.30 30.16 0.03
CA LEU A 437 -0.91 30.20 -1.36
C LEU A 437 0.01 31.39 -1.66
N ASP A 438 -0.24 32.56 -1.05
CA ASP A 438 0.62 33.73 -1.21
C ASP A 438 2.01 33.50 -0.59
N GLN A 439 2.09 32.88 0.59
CA GLN A 439 3.37 32.50 1.20
C GLN A 439 4.15 31.49 0.34
N LEU A 440 3.46 30.54 -0.29
CA LEU A 440 4.09 29.60 -1.21
C LEU A 440 4.66 30.33 -2.44
N LYS A 441 3.89 31.26 -3.04
CA LYS A 441 4.34 32.08 -4.17
C LYS A 441 5.56 32.92 -3.80
N GLU A 442 5.50 33.64 -2.68
CA GLU A 442 6.63 34.46 -2.19
C GLU A 442 7.89 33.61 -1.99
N TRP A 443 7.76 32.45 -1.35
CA TRP A 443 8.88 31.54 -1.16
C TRP A 443 9.46 31.04 -2.48
N LEU A 444 8.63 30.67 -3.46
CA LEU A 444 9.10 30.28 -4.79
C LEU A 444 9.78 31.45 -5.53
N VAL A 445 9.35 32.70 -5.37
CA VAL A 445 10.08 33.86 -5.93
C VAL A 445 11.48 33.96 -5.31
N VAL A 446 11.58 33.84 -3.99
CA VAL A 446 12.86 33.91 -3.28
C VAL A 446 13.78 32.74 -3.66
N LEU A 447 13.23 31.53 -3.74
CA LEU A 447 13.97 30.32 -4.13
C LEU A 447 14.54 30.44 -5.54
N GLY A 448 13.75 30.91 -6.50
CA GLY A 448 14.17 31.12 -7.88
C GLY A 448 15.23 32.21 -8.00
N SER A 449 15.10 33.28 -7.23
CA SER A 449 16.08 34.39 -7.20
C SER A 449 17.44 33.98 -6.59
N SER A 450 17.48 32.92 -5.78
CA SER A 450 18.70 32.49 -5.09
C SER A 450 19.75 31.82 -6.00
N THR A 451 19.36 31.37 -7.19
CA THR A 451 20.24 30.68 -8.14
C THR A 451 19.93 31.09 -9.57
N LYS A 452 20.95 31.14 -10.45
CA LYS A 452 20.75 31.52 -11.86
C LYS A 452 19.82 30.56 -12.62
N SER A 453 19.76 29.30 -12.20
CA SER A 453 18.89 28.27 -12.75
C SER A 453 18.61 27.25 -11.65
N HIS A 454 17.43 27.34 -11.05
CA HIS A 454 17.03 26.45 -9.96
C HIS A 454 16.50 25.12 -10.55
N PRO A 455 16.86 23.95 -9.99
CA PRO A 455 16.57 22.64 -10.58
C PRO A 455 15.12 22.15 -10.38
N LEU A 456 14.23 23.00 -9.85
CA LEU A 456 12.84 22.65 -9.60
C LEU A 456 12.16 22.30 -10.93
N SER A 457 11.64 21.08 -11.02
CA SER A 457 11.11 20.53 -12.27
C SER A 457 9.76 19.83 -12.09
N HIS A 458 9.44 19.38 -10.88
CA HIS A 458 8.20 18.69 -10.57
C HIS A 458 7.49 19.38 -9.42
N VAL A 459 6.27 19.87 -9.68
CA VAL A 459 5.49 20.62 -8.70
C VAL A 459 4.09 20.04 -8.62
N LYS A 460 3.68 19.71 -7.39
CA LYS A 460 2.32 19.33 -7.04
C LYS A 460 1.78 20.28 -5.98
N VAL A 461 0.65 20.92 -6.28
CA VAL A 461 -0.08 21.77 -5.34
C VAL A 461 -1.52 21.28 -5.27
N GLY A 462 -1.85 20.62 -4.17
CA GLY A 462 -3.21 20.27 -3.79
C GLY A 462 -3.74 21.27 -2.77
N LEU A 463 -4.85 21.92 -3.10
CA LEU A 463 -5.49 22.92 -2.27
C LEU A 463 -6.57 22.26 -1.40
N ALA A 464 -6.64 22.66 -0.13
CA ALA A 464 -7.69 22.18 0.76
C ALA A 464 -9.07 22.75 0.42
N TYR A 465 -9.09 23.94 -0.18
CA TYR A 465 -10.29 24.61 -0.68
C TYR A 465 -10.03 25.06 -2.11
N PRO A 466 -11.02 24.97 -3.01
CA PRO A 466 -10.84 25.39 -4.39
C PRO A 466 -10.36 26.84 -4.50
N GLN A 467 -9.50 27.14 -5.48
CA GLN A 467 -8.97 28.48 -5.73
C GLN A 467 -9.32 28.97 -7.12
N SER A 468 -9.40 30.29 -7.26
CA SER A 468 -9.75 30.90 -8.53
C SER A 468 -8.66 30.70 -9.59
N ASP A 469 -9.02 30.61 -10.86
CA ASP A 469 -8.09 30.52 -11.98
C ASP A 469 -7.06 31.65 -11.95
N ILE A 470 -7.43 32.85 -11.48
CA ILE A 470 -6.52 34.00 -11.33
C ILE A 470 -5.41 33.68 -10.31
N ASN A 471 -5.77 33.15 -9.14
CA ASN A 471 -4.79 32.79 -8.11
C ASN A 471 -3.86 31.67 -8.57
N ILE A 472 -4.40 30.72 -9.35
CA ILE A 472 -3.61 29.63 -9.95
C ILE A 472 -2.67 30.19 -11.01
N LEU A 473 -3.12 31.06 -11.90
CA LEU A 473 -2.26 31.68 -12.92
C LEU A 473 -1.15 32.53 -12.29
N GLN A 474 -1.40 33.20 -11.17
CA GLN A 474 -0.35 33.88 -10.40
C GLN A 474 0.69 32.90 -9.84
N LEU A 475 0.30 31.70 -9.44
CA LEU A 475 1.25 30.66 -9.06
C LEU A 475 2.06 30.21 -10.28
N VAL A 476 1.42 30.05 -11.43
CA VAL A 476 2.08 29.67 -12.70
C VAL A 476 3.05 30.76 -13.17
N ASP A 477 2.71 32.05 -13.03
CA ASP A 477 3.61 33.19 -13.30
C ASP A 477 4.92 33.04 -12.50
N VAL A 478 4.83 32.63 -11.23
CA VAL A 478 6.01 32.41 -10.38
C VAL A 478 6.78 31.14 -10.79
N LEU A 479 6.10 30.15 -11.36
CA LEU A 479 6.72 28.91 -11.84
C LEU A 479 7.42 29.07 -13.20
N ASP A 480 7.08 30.09 -13.98
CA ASP A 480 7.67 30.39 -15.31
C ASP A 480 9.20 30.60 -15.25
N GLN A 481 9.74 31.07 -14.12
CA GLN A 481 11.19 31.21 -13.93
C GLN A 481 11.94 29.86 -13.81
N TYR A 482 11.22 28.72 -13.77
CA TYR A 482 11.77 27.38 -13.59
C TYR A 482 11.55 26.51 -14.82
N CYS A 483 12.38 25.48 -14.99
CA CYS A 483 12.20 24.47 -16.04
C CYS A 483 11.22 23.38 -15.61
N ILE A 484 9.96 23.76 -15.35
CA ILE A 484 8.93 22.81 -14.92
C ILE A 484 8.62 21.82 -16.03
N ARG A 485 8.73 20.52 -15.70
CA ARG A 485 8.39 19.38 -16.57
C ARG A 485 7.09 18.72 -16.16
N SER A 486 6.77 18.69 -14.87
CA SER A 486 5.55 18.09 -14.35
C SER A 486 4.83 19.05 -13.44
N LEU A 487 3.56 19.33 -13.74
CA LEU A 487 2.69 20.18 -12.95
C LEU A 487 1.40 19.45 -12.58
N TYR A 488 1.12 19.35 -11.29
CA TYR A 488 -0.12 18.80 -10.75
C TYR A 488 -0.83 19.87 -9.93
N LEU A 489 -2.04 20.23 -10.34
CA LEU A 489 -2.88 21.22 -9.67
C LEU A 489 -4.21 20.57 -9.27
N ASP A 490 -4.53 20.64 -7.98
CA ASP A 490 -5.76 20.07 -7.44
C ASP A 490 -6.48 21.08 -6.56
N GLY A 491 -7.78 21.27 -6.83
CA GLY A 491 -8.59 22.31 -6.20
C GLY A 491 -8.75 23.54 -7.09
N LEU A 492 -9.01 23.36 -8.38
CA LEU A 492 -9.43 24.46 -9.26
C LEU A 492 -10.91 24.77 -9.02
N LEU A 493 -11.28 26.05 -8.88
CA LEU A 493 -12.66 26.48 -8.64
C LEU A 493 -13.45 26.68 -9.93
N GLU A 494 -12.99 27.54 -10.84
CA GLU A 494 -13.66 27.78 -12.12
C GLU A 494 -13.18 26.84 -13.19
N ALA A 495 -11.87 26.54 -13.26
CA ALA A 495 -11.28 25.60 -14.21
C ALA A 495 -11.68 25.89 -15.67
N ARG A 496 -11.67 27.16 -16.06
CA ARG A 496 -12.09 27.57 -17.41
C ARG A 496 -11.02 27.24 -18.46
N PRO A 497 -11.38 27.12 -19.75
CA PRO A 497 -10.42 26.78 -20.80
C PRO A 497 -9.23 27.76 -20.90
N GLU A 498 -9.42 29.03 -20.55
CA GLU A 498 -8.37 30.05 -20.54
C GLU A 498 -7.26 29.75 -19.53
N LEU A 499 -7.55 29.03 -18.45
CA LEU A 499 -6.52 28.56 -17.50
C LEU A 499 -5.47 27.71 -18.22
N ILE A 500 -5.92 26.82 -19.11
CA ILE A 500 -5.04 25.91 -19.85
C ILE A 500 -4.16 26.69 -20.82
N SER A 501 -4.73 27.68 -21.51
CA SER A 501 -3.96 28.58 -22.37
C SER A 501 -2.91 29.35 -21.58
N GLY A 502 -3.30 29.91 -20.43
CA GLY A 502 -2.38 30.65 -19.57
C GLY A 502 -1.24 29.78 -19.03
N ILE A 503 -1.50 28.50 -18.73
CA ILE A 503 -0.46 27.51 -18.38
C ILE A 503 0.42 27.21 -19.58
N ALA A 504 -0.15 26.94 -20.76
CA ALA A 504 0.62 26.59 -21.96
C ALA A 504 1.52 27.73 -22.46
N GLU A 505 1.08 28.97 -22.31
CA GLU A 505 1.87 30.17 -22.64
C GLU A 505 3.11 30.33 -21.76
N ARG A 506 2.99 30.04 -20.46
CA ARG A 506 4.07 30.22 -19.47
C ARG A 506 4.95 28.99 -19.33
N LEU A 507 4.36 27.81 -19.42
CA LEU A 507 5.07 26.54 -19.25
C LEU A 507 4.92 25.65 -20.50
N PRO A 508 5.32 26.14 -21.70
CA PRO A 508 5.14 25.40 -22.96
C PRO A 508 5.95 24.09 -23.01
N GLY A 509 6.97 23.97 -22.17
CA GLY A 509 7.86 22.80 -22.07
C GLY A 509 7.37 21.68 -21.16
N LEU A 510 6.16 21.78 -20.57
CA LEU A 510 5.61 20.74 -19.71
C LEU A 510 5.56 19.38 -20.43
N GLU A 511 5.99 18.34 -19.73
CA GLU A 511 5.94 16.94 -20.13
C GLU A 511 4.72 16.23 -19.52
N ALA A 512 4.30 16.65 -18.33
CA ALA A 512 3.12 16.11 -17.65
C ALA A 512 2.29 17.24 -17.00
N LEU A 513 0.97 17.17 -17.18
CA LEU A 513 0.01 18.11 -16.59
C LEU A 513 -1.16 17.33 -15.99
N THR A 514 -1.48 17.59 -14.72
CA THR A 514 -2.72 17.07 -14.11
C THR A 514 -3.52 18.21 -13.52
N LEU A 515 -4.79 18.31 -13.89
CA LEU A 515 -5.70 19.36 -13.44
C LEU A 515 -6.93 18.72 -12.79
N LEU A 516 -7.17 19.03 -11.52
CA LEU A 516 -8.35 18.55 -10.79
C LEU A 516 -9.26 19.70 -10.35
N HIS A 517 -10.47 19.72 -10.91
CA HIS A 517 -11.55 20.65 -10.59
C HIS A 517 -12.31 20.21 -9.34
N ARG A 518 -12.73 21.17 -8.51
CA ARG A 518 -13.54 20.91 -7.31
C ARG A 518 -14.55 22.05 -7.14
N ALA A 519 -15.84 21.76 -7.18
CA ALA A 519 -16.88 22.76 -6.96
C ALA A 519 -17.20 23.00 -5.46
N GLY A 520 -16.70 22.16 -4.54
CA GLY A 520 -16.84 22.37 -3.10
C GLY A 520 -15.85 21.62 -2.21
N ARG A 521 -15.94 21.85 -0.89
CA ARG A 521 -15.07 21.20 0.14
C ARG A 521 -15.37 19.72 0.34
N ARG A 522 -16.62 19.31 0.12
CA ARG A 522 -17.14 17.95 0.38
C ARG A 522 -17.43 17.15 -0.87
N GLU A 523 -17.36 17.77 -2.03
CA GLU A 523 -17.62 17.06 -3.28
C GLU A 523 -16.46 16.10 -3.56
N GLY A 524 -16.83 14.91 -4.04
CA GLY A 524 -15.89 13.84 -4.31
C GLY A 524 -14.89 14.20 -5.41
N TRP A 525 -14.04 13.24 -5.76
CA TRP A 525 -13.02 13.40 -6.81
C TRP A 525 -13.60 13.72 -8.19
N LEU A 526 -14.87 13.42 -8.42
CA LEU A 526 -15.55 13.64 -9.68
C LEU A 526 -16.28 14.99 -9.65
N CYS A 527 -15.87 15.91 -10.53
CA CYS A 527 -16.46 17.24 -10.59
C CYS A 527 -16.77 17.67 -12.03
N SER A 528 -17.97 18.22 -12.21
CA SER A 528 -18.43 18.70 -13.50
C SER A 528 -17.61 19.88 -14.00
N TRP A 529 -16.86 19.69 -15.09
CA TRP A 529 -16.12 20.76 -15.74
C TRP A 529 -17.08 21.75 -16.44
N PRO A 530 -16.77 23.07 -16.46
CA PRO A 530 -17.66 24.09 -17.03
C PRO A 530 -18.03 23.87 -18.50
N GLU A 531 -17.04 23.50 -19.31
CA GLU A 531 -17.19 23.36 -20.76
C GLU A 531 -17.04 21.89 -21.21
N PRO A 532 -17.48 21.54 -22.41
CA PRO A 532 -17.26 20.21 -22.96
C PRO A 532 -15.80 19.98 -23.36
N VAL A 533 -15.42 18.70 -23.48
CA VAL A 533 -14.04 18.24 -23.67
C VAL A 533 -13.34 18.86 -24.89
N TRP A 534 -14.04 19.00 -26.01
CA TRP A 534 -13.47 19.52 -27.25
C TRP A 534 -13.11 21.01 -27.16
N VAL A 535 -13.80 21.79 -26.31
CA VAL A 535 -13.44 23.19 -26.06
C VAL A 535 -12.09 23.23 -25.36
N TYR A 536 -11.93 22.48 -24.26
CA TYR A 536 -10.66 22.40 -23.54
C TYR A 536 -9.49 21.91 -24.40
N ALA A 537 -9.70 20.85 -25.18
CA ALA A 537 -8.63 20.22 -25.96
C ALA A 537 -7.91 21.21 -26.90
N SER A 538 -8.63 22.16 -27.49
CA SER A 538 -8.05 23.19 -28.37
C SER A 538 -7.02 24.09 -27.68
N HIS A 539 -7.15 24.32 -26.37
CA HIS A 539 -6.25 25.17 -25.59
C HIS A 539 -4.93 24.49 -25.21
N PHE A 540 -4.77 23.20 -25.49
CA PHE A 540 -3.50 22.48 -25.26
C PHE A 540 -2.52 22.59 -26.43
N SER A 541 -2.92 23.18 -27.55
CA SER A 541 -2.12 23.25 -28.78
C SER A 541 -0.75 23.94 -28.61
N ASN A 542 -0.60 24.79 -27.59
CA ASN A 542 0.65 25.50 -27.30
C ASN A 542 1.66 24.67 -26.48
N PHE A 543 1.29 23.50 -25.96
CA PHE A 543 2.25 22.63 -25.29
C PHE A 543 3.14 21.92 -26.31
N THR A 544 4.45 22.11 -26.18
CA THR A 544 5.43 21.54 -27.12
C THR A 544 5.84 20.11 -26.78
N ASN A 545 5.78 19.73 -25.49
CA ASN A 545 6.34 18.47 -24.99
C ASN A 545 5.36 17.64 -24.15
N LEU A 546 4.07 17.99 -24.10
CA LEU A 546 3.13 17.36 -23.17
C LEU A 546 2.81 15.91 -23.57
N ARG A 547 3.35 14.97 -22.80
CA ARG A 547 3.21 13.52 -23.00
C ARG A 547 2.16 12.88 -22.09
N SER A 548 1.93 13.44 -20.91
CA SER A 548 0.97 12.89 -19.94
C SER A 548 -0.05 13.95 -19.50
N PHE A 549 -1.34 13.64 -19.61
CA PHE A 549 -2.42 14.51 -19.14
C PHE A 549 -3.36 13.80 -18.16
N GLY A 550 -3.57 14.38 -16.98
CA GLY A 550 -4.48 13.87 -15.95
C GLY A 550 -5.68 14.78 -15.72
N TRP A 551 -6.87 14.21 -15.60
CA TRP A 551 -8.13 14.97 -15.52
C TRP A 551 -9.19 14.29 -14.66
N ASN A 552 -10.03 15.02 -13.93
CA ASN A 552 -11.10 14.46 -13.08
C ASN A 552 -12.52 14.78 -13.57
N ILE A 553 -12.88 14.28 -14.74
CA ILE A 553 -14.21 14.49 -15.30
C ILE A 553 -15.20 13.38 -14.88
N PRO A 554 -16.39 13.71 -14.34
CA PRO A 554 -17.46 12.76 -14.09
C PRO A 554 -18.00 12.27 -15.43
N MET A 555 -17.99 10.95 -15.61
CA MET A 555 -18.72 10.30 -16.69
C MET A 555 -20.15 10.14 -16.23
N LEU A 556 -20.93 11.20 -16.33
CA LEU A 556 -22.39 11.10 -16.20
C LEU A 556 -22.95 11.19 -17.61
N PHE A 557 -23.75 10.17 -17.99
CA PHE A 557 -24.43 10.01 -19.28
C PHE A 557 -25.33 11.21 -19.69
N ASP A 558 -25.53 12.16 -18.79
CA ASP A 558 -26.37 13.35 -19.00
C ASP A 558 -25.66 14.51 -19.70
N ARG A 559 -24.38 14.38 -20.07
CA ARG A 559 -23.62 15.45 -20.76
C ARG A 559 -23.34 15.10 -22.22
N VAL A 560 -23.32 16.14 -23.07
CA VAL A 560 -23.02 16.00 -24.50
C VAL A 560 -21.60 15.47 -24.66
N THR A 561 -21.47 14.20 -24.97
CA THR A 561 -20.18 13.59 -25.29
C THR A 561 -19.82 13.84 -26.76
N PRO A 562 -18.54 13.77 -27.15
CA PRO A 562 -18.15 13.84 -28.57
C PRO A 562 -18.91 12.83 -29.45
N LYS A 563 -19.43 11.73 -28.88
CA LYS A 563 -20.29 10.77 -29.58
C LYS A 563 -21.62 11.38 -30.01
N ALA A 564 -22.24 12.20 -29.17
CA ALA A 564 -23.48 12.89 -29.53
C ALA A 564 -23.25 13.79 -30.76
N LEU A 565 -22.10 14.47 -30.85
CA LEU A 565 -21.75 15.27 -32.03
C LEU A 565 -21.63 14.42 -33.29
N VAL A 566 -20.94 13.27 -33.25
CA VAL A 566 -20.84 12.35 -34.40
C VAL A 566 -22.21 11.85 -34.85
N LEU A 567 -23.13 11.60 -33.91
CA LEU A 567 -24.51 11.21 -34.22
C LEU A 567 -25.31 12.37 -34.85
N PHE A 568 -25.11 13.61 -34.37
CA PHE A 568 -25.77 14.80 -34.93
C PHE A 568 -25.20 15.22 -36.30
N GLU A 569 -23.91 14.98 -36.55
CA GLU A 569 -23.24 15.31 -37.81
C GLU A 569 -23.53 14.30 -38.94
N GLY A 570 -24.42 13.33 -38.70
CA GLY A 570 -24.84 12.36 -39.70
C GLY A 570 -23.76 11.34 -40.05
N GLY A 571 -22.85 11.05 -39.11
CA GLY A 571 -21.86 10.00 -39.28
C GLY A 571 -22.56 8.69 -39.62
N GLU A 572 -22.46 8.27 -40.88
CA GLU A 572 -23.01 7.03 -41.42
C GLU A 572 -22.53 5.86 -40.56
N HIS A 573 -23.31 5.47 -39.55
CA HIS A 573 -23.29 4.08 -39.10
C HIS A 573 -23.92 3.32 -40.25
N GLY A 574 -23.08 2.87 -41.19
CA GLY A 574 -23.50 2.35 -42.48
C GLY A 574 -24.75 1.50 -42.35
N ASP A 575 -25.85 1.99 -42.93
CA ASP A 575 -27.11 1.33 -43.29
C ASP A 575 -27.52 0.03 -42.59
N SER A 576 -27.25 -0.09 -41.28
CA SER A 576 -27.90 -1.07 -40.41
C SER A 576 -29.00 -0.38 -39.62
N VAL A 577 -29.82 0.40 -40.33
CA VAL A 577 -31.16 0.76 -39.89
C VAL A 577 -32.02 -0.50 -40.06
N LEU A 578 -31.96 -1.40 -39.08
CA LEU A 578 -33.15 -2.18 -38.78
C LEU A 578 -34.15 -1.21 -38.11
N PRO A 579 -35.43 -1.19 -38.53
CA PRO A 579 -36.39 -0.28 -37.96
C PRO A 579 -36.66 -0.69 -36.51
N TYR A 580 -36.26 0.15 -35.56
CA TYR A 580 -36.63 0.10 -34.14
C TYR A 580 -38.12 0.44 -33.94
N ALA A 581 -38.99 -0.31 -34.61
CA ALA A 581 -40.43 -0.26 -34.45
C ALA A 581 -40.91 -1.65 -34.08
N GLY A 582 -40.66 -2.08 -32.83
CA GLY A 582 -41.28 -3.32 -32.34
C GLY A 582 -40.64 -4.07 -31.18
N LEU A 583 -39.60 -3.57 -30.50
CA LEU A 583 -39.04 -4.25 -29.32
C LEU A 583 -39.45 -3.55 -28.01
N PRO A 584 -40.04 -4.28 -27.04
CA PRO A 584 -40.27 -3.76 -25.71
C PRO A 584 -39.01 -3.86 -24.84
N SER A 585 -38.96 -2.94 -23.88
CA SER A 585 -38.05 -2.82 -22.73
C SER A 585 -36.65 -2.26 -22.97
N TRP A 586 -36.36 -1.28 -22.14
CA TRP A 586 -35.19 -0.43 -22.04
C TRP A 586 -34.13 -1.13 -21.18
N GLU A 587 -34.11 -2.46 -21.19
CA GLU A 587 -33.45 -3.35 -20.22
C GLU A 587 -32.46 -4.33 -20.87
N GLN A 588 -32.08 -4.15 -22.14
CA GLN A 588 -31.05 -4.99 -22.77
C GLN A 588 -29.95 -4.12 -23.40
N ASP A 589 -28.94 -3.83 -22.58
CA ASP A 589 -27.55 -4.26 -22.81
C ASP A 589 -26.85 -3.83 -24.10
N ASP A 590 -27.17 -2.66 -24.64
CA ASP A 590 -26.14 -1.78 -25.20
C ASP A 590 -25.91 -0.63 -24.22
N GLU A 591 -25.60 -0.97 -22.96
CA GLU A 591 -24.87 -0.06 -22.10
C GLU A 591 -23.63 0.36 -22.88
N LEU A 592 -23.68 1.58 -23.40
CA LEU A 592 -22.51 2.29 -23.88
C LEU A 592 -21.44 2.13 -22.81
N SER A 593 -20.49 1.23 -23.03
CA SER A 593 -19.48 0.97 -22.02
C SER A 593 -18.81 2.31 -21.74
N GLU A 594 -18.69 2.69 -20.46
CA GLU A 594 -18.03 3.95 -20.08
C GLU A 594 -16.63 4.08 -20.73
N ASP A 595 -16.04 2.94 -21.10
CA ASP A 595 -14.77 2.81 -21.80
C ASP A 595 -14.84 3.36 -23.24
N ASP A 596 -15.94 3.22 -23.98
CA ASP A 596 -16.13 3.83 -25.30
C ASP A 596 -16.11 5.37 -25.24
N GLU A 597 -16.69 5.96 -24.18
CA GLU A 597 -16.71 7.40 -24.01
C GLU A 597 -15.34 7.95 -23.62
N ARG A 598 -14.64 7.28 -22.69
CA ARG A 598 -13.25 7.61 -22.32
C ARG A 598 -12.31 7.49 -23.51
N HIS A 599 -12.47 6.46 -24.32
CA HIS A 599 -11.72 6.30 -25.56
C HIS A 599 -11.93 7.51 -26.48
N ARG A 600 -13.18 7.91 -26.74
CA ARG A 600 -13.47 9.08 -27.59
C ARG A 600 -12.92 10.39 -27.02
N MET A 601 -12.91 10.55 -25.70
CA MET A 601 -12.26 11.70 -25.07
C MET A 601 -10.75 11.70 -25.28
N ALA A 602 -10.10 10.53 -25.12
CA ALA A 602 -8.68 10.37 -25.42
C ALA A 602 -8.38 10.68 -26.90
N VAL A 603 -9.25 10.28 -27.83
CA VAL A 603 -9.15 10.64 -29.26
C VAL A 603 -9.14 12.16 -29.44
N VAL A 604 -10.08 12.89 -28.82
CA VAL A 604 -10.15 14.35 -28.92
C VAL A 604 -8.84 15.00 -28.46
N PHE A 605 -8.31 14.65 -27.29
CA PHE A 605 -7.04 15.21 -26.83
C PHE A 605 -5.86 14.82 -27.72
N SER A 606 -5.83 13.58 -28.20
CA SER A 606 -4.74 13.10 -29.08
C SER A 606 -4.64 13.88 -30.40
N ALA A 607 -5.77 14.45 -30.87
CA ALA A 607 -5.83 15.26 -32.08
C ALA A 607 -5.26 16.68 -31.88
N PHE A 608 -5.42 17.27 -30.69
CA PHE A 608 -4.91 18.61 -30.39
C PHE A 608 -3.52 18.61 -29.76
N ILE A 609 -3.08 17.48 -29.18
CA ILE A 609 -1.81 17.36 -28.46
C ILE A 609 -0.96 16.30 -29.17
N ALA A 610 -0.16 16.73 -30.14
CA ALA A 610 0.62 15.84 -31.00
C ALA A 610 1.63 14.96 -30.25
N THR A 611 2.09 15.41 -29.07
CA THR A 611 3.08 14.73 -28.23
C THR A 611 2.46 13.84 -27.15
N LEU A 612 1.13 13.81 -27.01
CA LEU A 612 0.46 13.07 -25.94
C LEU A 612 0.64 11.56 -26.09
N GLU A 613 1.21 10.92 -25.07
CA GLU A 613 1.46 9.48 -24.99
C GLU A 613 0.50 8.80 -24.00
N THR A 614 0.02 9.52 -22.98
CA THR A 614 -0.88 8.97 -21.95
C THR A 614 -1.90 10.00 -21.50
N ILE A 615 -3.15 9.55 -21.32
CA ILE A 615 -4.21 10.33 -20.66
C ILE A 615 -4.82 9.51 -19.52
N SER A 616 -4.97 10.16 -18.37
CA SER A 616 -5.46 9.55 -17.14
C SER A 616 -6.73 10.24 -16.66
N PHE A 617 -7.82 9.49 -16.57
CA PHE A 617 -9.07 9.97 -15.97
C PHE A 617 -9.12 9.55 -14.49
N CYS A 618 -9.07 10.53 -13.60
CA CYS A 618 -9.11 10.31 -12.15
C CYS A 618 -10.54 9.99 -11.70
N THR A 619 -10.71 8.85 -11.04
CA THR A 619 -11.96 8.40 -10.42
C THR A 619 -11.82 8.37 -8.89
N SER A 620 -12.92 8.09 -8.18
CA SER A 620 -12.90 7.92 -6.72
C SER A 620 -12.10 6.69 -6.26
N VAL A 621 -11.92 5.70 -7.14
CA VAL A 621 -11.25 4.42 -6.88
C VAL A 621 -9.85 4.33 -7.49
N GLY A 622 -9.42 5.29 -8.31
CA GLY A 622 -8.11 5.26 -8.93
C GLY A 622 -7.95 6.18 -10.13
N GLY A 623 -6.99 5.87 -11.00
CA GLY A 623 -6.89 6.46 -12.34
C GLY A 623 -7.22 5.40 -13.39
N ILE A 624 -7.85 5.81 -14.47
CA ILE A 624 -8.04 4.99 -15.66
C ILE A 624 -7.14 5.57 -16.75
N ASP A 625 -6.18 4.78 -17.18
CA ASP A 625 -5.12 5.23 -18.09
C ASP A 625 -5.37 4.70 -19.51
N TRP A 626 -5.20 5.60 -20.48
CA TRP A 626 -5.20 5.28 -21.89
C TRP A 626 -3.84 5.62 -22.49
N ARG A 627 -3.27 4.69 -23.24
CA ARG A 627 -2.01 4.88 -23.94
C ARG A 627 -2.28 5.24 -25.39
N ILE A 628 -1.64 6.29 -25.86
CA ILE A 628 -1.76 6.79 -27.22
C ILE A 628 -0.46 6.46 -27.96
N LYS A 629 -0.58 5.72 -29.06
CA LYS A 629 0.52 5.39 -29.97
C LYS A 629 0.22 6.00 -31.33
N ARG A 630 1.24 6.54 -32.00
CA ARG A 630 1.12 7.06 -33.37
C ARG A 630 2.05 6.26 -34.28
N VAL A 631 1.48 5.54 -35.23
CA VAL A 631 2.22 4.71 -36.20
C VAL A 631 1.75 5.11 -37.60
N ASP A 632 2.67 5.57 -38.45
CA ASP A 632 2.38 5.96 -39.83
C ASP A 632 1.24 6.99 -40.01
N GLY A 633 1.10 7.91 -39.05
CA GLY A 633 0.05 8.93 -39.05
C GLY A 633 -1.32 8.44 -38.57
N GLN A 634 -1.47 7.16 -38.23
CA GLN A 634 -2.63 6.63 -37.52
C GLN A 634 -2.42 6.71 -36.01
N THR A 635 -3.45 7.16 -35.29
CA THR A 635 -3.46 7.19 -33.82
C THR A 635 -4.18 5.95 -33.31
N ASP A 636 -3.45 5.12 -32.58
CA ASP A 636 -3.97 3.94 -31.86
C ASP A 636 -4.07 4.27 -30.37
N ILE A 637 -5.21 3.96 -29.75
CA ILE A 637 -5.50 4.30 -28.36
C ILE A 637 -5.89 3.02 -27.62
N GLU A 638 -4.99 2.58 -26.74
CA GLU A 638 -5.07 1.33 -26.00
C GLU A 638 -5.50 1.59 -24.56
N TYR A 639 -6.52 0.86 -24.09
CA TYR A 639 -6.90 0.84 -22.68
C TYR A 639 -5.86 0.07 -21.87
N VAL A 640 -5.29 0.71 -20.83
CA VAL A 640 -4.20 0.11 -20.03
C VAL A 640 -4.73 -0.55 -18.74
N GLY A 641 -6.01 -0.36 -18.42
CA GLY A 641 -6.65 -0.90 -17.21
C GLY A 641 -6.80 0.11 -16.07
N LEU A 642 -7.63 -0.28 -15.09
CA LEU A 642 -7.64 0.30 -13.75
C LEU A 642 -6.31 -0.02 -13.07
N LYS A 643 -5.38 0.93 -13.12
CA LYS A 643 -4.16 0.84 -12.32
C LYS A 643 -4.35 1.53 -10.99
N ILE A 644 -4.19 0.75 -9.91
CA ILE A 644 -3.78 1.27 -8.61
C ILE A 644 -2.40 1.93 -8.84
N PRO A 645 -2.16 3.15 -8.33
CA PRO A 645 -1.49 4.22 -9.05
C PRO A 645 0.05 4.09 -9.09
N ASP A 646 0.58 3.14 -9.85
CA ASP A 646 1.86 3.33 -10.52
C ASP A 646 1.59 4.19 -11.77
N ARG A 647 1.13 5.44 -11.53
CA ARG A 647 0.80 6.39 -12.60
C ARG A 647 2.08 6.73 -13.37
N PRO A 648 2.02 6.88 -14.70
CA PRO A 648 3.08 7.50 -15.47
C PRO A 648 3.14 9.00 -15.14
N GLY A 649 3.77 9.33 -14.01
CA GLY A 649 3.94 10.69 -13.52
C GLY A 649 4.20 10.76 -12.01
N TRP A 650 5.02 11.72 -11.58
CA TRP A 650 5.32 11.96 -10.16
C TRP A 650 4.07 12.52 -9.45
N ASN A 651 3.32 11.66 -8.74
CA ASN A 651 2.14 12.02 -7.97
C ASN A 651 2.17 11.37 -6.57
N PRO A 652 3.02 11.85 -5.66
CA PRO A 652 2.99 11.36 -4.28
C PRO A 652 1.61 11.63 -3.67
N THR A 653 1.00 10.59 -3.10
CA THR A 653 -0.30 10.68 -2.43
C THR A 653 -0.15 10.29 -0.97
N TRP A 654 -1.16 10.63 -0.17
CA TRP A 654 -1.28 10.12 1.19
C TRP A 654 -1.21 8.59 1.24
N ALA A 655 -1.93 7.90 0.35
CA ALA A 655 -2.00 6.45 0.33
C ALA A 655 -0.64 5.82 0.00
N THR A 656 0.02 6.27 -1.07
CA THR A 656 1.35 5.74 -1.45
C THR A 656 2.42 6.06 -0.40
N SER A 657 2.35 7.25 0.21
CA SER A 657 3.26 7.64 1.28
C SER A 657 3.00 6.85 2.56
N LEU A 658 1.74 6.57 2.89
CA LEU A 658 1.37 5.74 4.03
C LEU A 658 1.72 4.27 3.78
N GLU A 659 1.42 3.70 2.63
CA GLU A 659 1.77 2.32 2.27
C GLU A 659 3.27 2.11 2.32
N SER A 660 4.05 3.03 1.72
CA SER A 660 5.50 2.99 1.85
C SER A 660 5.91 3.08 3.32
N SER A 661 5.20 3.86 4.15
CA SER A 661 5.45 3.92 5.59
C SER A 661 5.06 2.64 6.33
N ILE A 662 4.05 1.89 5.86
CA ILE A 662 3.48 0.71 6.50
C ILE A 662 4.29 -0.55 6.23
N MET A 663 4.78 -0.73 5.00
CA MET A 663 5.49 -1.92 4.54
C MET A 663 6.90 -2.01 5.16
N ILE A 664 7.16 -3.08 5.92
CA ILE A 664 8.50 -3.51 6.39
C ILE A 664 8.69 -4.97 6.03
#